data_AF-A0A354GLI7-F1
#
_entry.id   AF-A0A354GLI7-F1
#
_cell.length_a   1.000
_cell.length_b   1.000
_cell.length_c   1.000
_cell.angle_alpha   90.00
_cell.angle_beta   90.00
_cell.angle_gamma   90.00
#
_symmetry.space_group_name_H-M   'P 1'
#
loop_
_entity.id
_entity.type
_entity.pdbx_description
1 polymer ?
#
loop_
_entity_poly.entity_id
_entity_poly.type
_entity_poly.pdbx_seq_one_letter_code
_entity_poly.pdbx_strand_id
1 'polypeptide(L)'
;KAVDLAKDPREAARQLARLEESLKQRVQDELKKKEPGSLAERLKPLEREQKAIHEAADRLSVPPANEEARKEKKQAAEQSAKAAEAMQKDHADQAANHMEQAKQSLERLADRLPTLNQRKEQALREVAQLRQKQDEIAKQTEQAVQEANNADPKDPKAQEEVARKLSEAARKQADAAESLTKTDAPNQEAHQDHAQKALDLALKDLLDGHKEKATASQQDAKRQLERLEQALKEEKPADAKKDDVARKASEEAERPVDSARKAAEHLAQEQRQLAQQTQQAEDKQNQKPAEAGKQAMKEAMEKVAHKQQELSEETSRLPVHQSQKLFEHARQAMNRAQQALDHNDPEQAKRQQNEAADALQQLAQKLPAKAPDAAKAPAGEAEAPHGLPNKEQTAQARDLAKQQRELRDEVRRATDEARAEAAAPKDNPVGELVKQQQEVAKQAGEMAKEAAKERGKESPAAHAAGEAKESAQKAAGEMRAGALQAAKEAGKQASEQMRKLAKQLAQTPGDANAPAEAAKAEQLAEKQEEITRKLEPLVRNAAAQRAQQEAQQKDLQKQTGELTQDLNKLARKFDKAHKGREMSQAQQAANSGKQAEGAMQQAQQQTQQANQPAAQQSQQQAAQALEQAAKEIAQAAGPAQATAKQEGAGQSVQQAQGAMEQAKSAMQQAQPQSAQASMSQAAQALALAAQQAGKQQGKPEPISESGEEGAAAAGRPDVSVFAPEMKQFAGKTWGQLPGELRTKIVQQMKVKYGDDYARMIKLYFEQAADTRSRK
;
A
#
# COMPACT_ATOMS: atom_id res chain seq x y z
N LYS A 1 -2.94 -9.85 -29.15
CA LYS A 1 -3.33 -11.26 -29.42
C LYS A 1 -2.15 -12.12 -29.91
N ALA A 2 -1.53 -11.88 -31.06
CA ALA A 2 -0.40 -12.71 -31.51
C ALA A 2 0.77 -12.71 -30.50
N VAL A 3 1.15 -11.54 -29.98
CA VAL A 3 2.17 -11.40 -28.92
C VAL A 3 1.74 -12.04 -27.61
N ASP A 4 0.47 -11.95 -27.23
CA ASP A 4 -0.06 -12.54 -25.99
C ASP A 4 -0.23 -14.07 -26.09
N LEU A 5 -0.32 -14.61 -27.32
CA LEU A 5 -0.52 -16.04 -27.58
C LEU A 5 0.81 -16.77 -27.79
N ALA A 6 1.83 -16.09 -28.29
CA ALA A 6 3.15 -16.66 -28.47
C ALA A 6 3.93 -16.60 -27.14
N LYS A 7 3.84 -17.66 -26.34
CA LYS A 7 4.67 -17.86 -25.13
C LYS A 7 6.19 -17.82 -25.39
N ASP A 8 6.59 -17.90 -26.66
CA ASP A 8 7.98 -17.81 -27.12
C ASP A 8 8.17 -16.54 -27.98
N PRO A 9 9.01 -15.57 -27.56
CA PRO A 9 9.23 -14.34 -28.31
C PRO A 9 9.92 -14.56 -29.66
N ARG A 10 10.66 -15.67 -29.83
CA ARG A 10 11.28 -16.03 -31.11
C ARG A 10 10.21 -16.33 -32.16
N GLU A 11 9.23 -17.15 -31.80
CA GLU A 11 8.10 -17.47 -32.68
C GLU A 11 7.19 -16.24 -32.86
N ALA A 12 7.02 -15.41 -31.83
CA ALA A 12 6.31 -14.14 -31.95
C ALA A 12 6.95 -13.22 -32.99
N ALA A 13 8.27 -13.05 -32.96
CA ALA A 13 9.01 -12.25 -33.94
C ALA A 13 8.83 -12.80 -35.37
N ARG A 14 8.88 -14.14 -35.56
CA ARG A 14 8.61 -14.79 -36.86
C ARG A 14 7.18 -14.54 -37.35
N GLN A 15 6.20 -14.60 -36.45
CA GLN A 15 4.81 -14.32 -36.80
C GLN A 15 4.60 -12.86 -37.20
N LEU A 16 5.22 -11.92 -36.48
CA LEU A 16 5.17 -10.50 -36.83
C LEU A 16 5.84 -10.24 -38.19
N ALA A 17 6.96 -10.91 -38.50
CA ALA A 17 7.59 -10.81 -39.81
C ALA A 17 6.67 -11.28 -40.95
N ARG A 18 5.91 -12.37 -40.74
CA ARG A 18 4.90 -12.85 -41.72
C ARG A 18 3.73 -11.88 -41.88
N LEU A 19 3.31 -11.24 -40.78
CA LEU A 19 2.25 -10.22 -40.80
C LEU A 19 2.69 -8.96 -41.55
N GLU A 20 3.92 -8.48 -41.31
CA GLU A 20 4.54 -7.38 -42.08
C GLU A 20 4.56 -7.69 -43.59
N GLU A 21 5.01 -8.89 -43.98
CA GLU A 21 5.02 -9.31 -45.39
C GLU A 21 3.60 -9.30 -45.99
N SER A 22 2.62 -9.84 -45.29
CA SER A 22 1.22 -9.86 -45.74
C SER A 22 0.62 -8.45 -45.84
N LEU A 23 0.97 -7.55 -44.91
CA LEU A 23 0.51 -6.17 -44.93
C LEU A 23 1.17 -5.37 -46.06
N LYS A 24 2.48 -5.56 -46.30
CA LYS A 24 3.21 -5.01 -47.44
C LYS A 24 2.57 -5.38 -48.77
N GLN A 25 2.20 -6.66 -48.96
CA GLN A 25 1.51 -7.11 -50.18
C GLN A 25 0.17 -6.39 -50.37
N ARG A 26 -0.63 -6.23 -49.30
CA ARG A 26 -1.90 -5.49 -49.36
C ARG A 26 -1.72 -4.02 -49.70
N VAL A 27 -0.70 -3.36 -49.15
CA VAL A 27 -0.35 -1.97 -49.52
C VAL A 27 -0.01 -1.87 -51.01
N GLN A 28 0.79 -2.81 -51.54
CA GLN A 28 1.14 -2.85 -52.96
C GLN A 28 -0.06 -3.13 -53.86
N ASP A 29 -1.00 -3.96 -53.43
CA ASP A 29 -2.23 -4.24 -54.18
C ASP A 29 -3.16 -3.02 -54.22
N GLU A 30 -3.30 -2.29 -53.11
CA GLU A 30 -4.05 -1.02 -53.08
C GLU A 30 -3.43 0.05 -54.01
N LEU A 31 -2.10 0.08 -54.13
CA LEU A 31 -1.39 0.95 -55.07
C LEU A 31 -1.73 0.62 -56.54
N LYS A 32 -1.90 -0.67 -56.87
CA LYS A 32 -2.22 -1.13 -58.23
C LYS A 32 -3.70 -0.93 -58.59
N LYS A 33 -4.60 -0.90 -57.60
CA LYS A 33 -6.04 -0.72 -57.80
C LYS A 33 -6.36 0.72 -58.23
N LYS A 34 -7.08 0.85 -59.35
CA LYS A 34 -7.63 2.12 -59.87
C LYS A 34 -9.05 2.37 -59.36
N GLU A 35 -9.25 2.29 -58.05
CA GLU A 35 -10.55 2.56 -57.45
C GLU A 35 -10.76 4.06 -57.17
N PRO A 36 -12.01 4.57 -57.25
CA PRO A 36 -12.32 5.96 -56.92
C PRO A 36 -12.10 6.22 -55.42
N GLY A 37 -11.40 7.30 -55.09
CA GLY A 37 -11.07 7.70 -53.70
C GLY A 37 -9.60 8.07 -53.54
N SER A 38 -9.26 8.75 -52.45
CA SER A 38 -7.85 9.04 -52.15
C SER A 38 -7.11 7.75 -51.73
N LEU A 39 -5.81 7.67 -52.00
CA LEU A 39 -5.00 6.53 -51.56
C LEU A 39 -4.96 6.46 -50.01
N ALA A 40 -4.90 7.61 -49.33
CA ALA A 40 -4.92 7.73 -47.87
C ALA A 40 -6.13 7.06 -47.24
N GLU A 41 -7.32 7.30 -47.77
CA GLU A 41 -8.55 6.70 -47.25
C GLU A 41 -8.53 5.18 -47.36
N ARG A 42 -7.95 4.65 -48.46
CA ARG A 42 -7.80 3.21 -48.68
C ARG A 42 -6.71 2.59 -47.80
N LEU A 43 -5.65 3.33 -47.47
CA LEU A 43 -4.57 2.87 -46.60
C LEU A 43 -4.89 2.96 -45.10
N LYS A 44 -5.85 3.79 -44.69
CA LYS A 44 -6.24 3.99 -43.28
C LYS A 44 -6.51 2.70 -42.46
N PRO A 45 -7.21 1.66 -42.97
CA PRO A 45 -7.34 0.40 -42.25
C PRO A 45 -5.99 -0.34 -42.10
N LEU A 46 -5.14 -0.30 -43.13
CA LEU A 46 -3.81 -0.93 -43.12
C LEU A 46 -2.85 -0.20 -42.15
N GLU A 47 -2.98 1.11 -42.03
CA GLU A 47 -2.24 1.93 -41.05
C GLU A 47 -2.49 1.49 -39.61
N ARG A 48 -3.75 1.17 -39.27
CA ARG A 48 -4.10 0.67 -37.93
C ARG A 48 -3.47 -0.68 -37.64
N GLU A 49 -3.44 -1.58 -38.63
CA GLU A 49 -2.76 -2.86 -38.52
C GLU A 49 -1.25 -2.68 -38.33
N GLN A 50 -0.63 -1.76 -39.08
CA GLN A 50 0.79 -1.44 -38.95
C GLN A 50 1.15 -0.88 -37.57
N LYS A 51 0.30 0.01 -37.02
CA LYS A 51 0.45 0.50 -35.64
C LYS A 51 0.37 -0.63 -34.63
N ALA A 52 -0.54 -1.59 -34.84
CA ALA A 52 -0.62 -2.78 -33.98
C ALA A 52 0.63 -3.67 -34.09
N ILE A 53 1.22 -3.81 -35.28
CA ILE A 53 2.49 -4.54 -35.47
C ILE A 53 3.65 -3.80 -34.78
N HIS A 54 3.72 -2.47 -34.89
CA HIS A 54 4.70 -1.66 -34.18
C HIS A 54 4.62 -1.85 -32.66
N GLU A 55 3.43 -1.71 -32.08
CA GLU A 55 3.21 -1.93 -30.64
C GLU A 55 3.57 -3.37 -30.22
N ALA A 56 3.25 -4.34 -31.07
CA ALA A 56 3.59 -5.74 -30.85
C ALA A 56 5.11 -5.98 -30.87
N ALA A 57 5.83 -5.42 -31.84
CA ALA A 57 7.28 -5.51 -31.93
C ALA A 57 7.97 -4.84 -30.72
N ASP A 58 7.46 -3.69 -30.27
CA ASP A 58 7.97 -2.99 -29.09
C ASP A 58 7.70 -3.75 -27.77
N ARG A 59 6.65 -4.59 -27.73
CA ARG A 59 6.33 -5.44 -26.58
C ARG A 59 7.03 -6.80 -26.57
N LEU A 60 7.80 -7.16 -27.61
CA LEU A 60 8.54 -8.43 -27.61
C LEU A 60 9.52 -8.49 -26.43
N SER A 61 9.42 -9.55 -25.63
CA SER A 61 10.35 -9.83 -24.53
C SER A 61 11.70 -10.26 -25.11
N VAL A 62 12.75 -9.50 -24.80
CA VAL A 62 14.13 -9.79 -25.21
C VAL A 62 14.99 -9.86 -23.95
N PRO A 63 15.79 -10.93 -23.76
CA PRO A 63 16.67 -11.05 -22.61
C PRO A 63 17.59 -9.82 -22.49
N PRO A 64 17.75 -9.22 -21.30
CA PRO A 64 18.53 -8.00 -21.13
C PRO A 64 20.01 -8.19 -21.47
N ALA A 65 20.54 -9.42 -21.35
CA ALA A 65 21.90 -9.77 -21.70
C ALA A 65 22.17 -9.81 -23.23
N ASN A 66 21.13 -9.85 -24.07
CA ASN A 66 21.26 -9.96 -25.53
C ASN A 66 21.11 -8.59 -26.20
N GLU A 67 22.14 -7.76 -26.09
CA GLU A 67 22.17 -6.40 -26.64
C GLU A 67 21.91 -6.36 -28.16
N GLU A 68 22.38 -7.37 -28.91
CA GLU A 68 22.14 -7.46 -30.34
C GLU A 68 20.66 -7.68 -30.68
N ALA A 69 19.96 -8.55 -29.94
CA ALA A 69 18.53 -8.74 -30.09
C ALA A 69 17.76 -7.46 -29.68
N ARG A 70 18.18 -6.74 -28.63
CA ARG A 70 17.56 -5.47 -28.25
C ARG A 70 17.67 -4.42 -29.37
N LYS A 71 18.83 -4.38 -30.04
CA LYS A 71 19.05 -3.49 -31.19
C LYS A 71 18.12 -3.84 -32.36
N GLU A 72 17.99 -5.11 -32.72
CA GLU A 72 17.07 -5.52 -33.81
C GLU A 72 15.62 -5.28 -33.45
N LYS A 73 15.21 -5.52 -32.21
CA LYS A 73 13.86 -5.17 -31.72
C LYS A 73 13.58 -3.69 -31.91
N LYS A 74 14.50 -2.82 -31.48
CA LYS A 74 14.35 -1.37 -31.63
C LYS A 74 14.26 -0.97 -33.10
N GLN A 75 15.12 -1.54 -33.95
CA GLN A 75 15.10 -1.28 -35.39
C GLN A 75 13.79 -1.74 -36.05
N ALA A 76 13.31 -2.94 -35.72
CA ALA A 76 12.03 -3.43 -36.19
C ALA A 76 10.88 -2.48 -35.81
N ALA A 77 10.79 -2.11 -34.52
CA ALA A 77 9.76 -1.20 -34.04
C ALA A 77 9.84 0.18 -34.72
N GLU A 78 11.05 0.75 -34.87
CA GLU A 78 11.25 2.05 -35.53
C GLU A 78 10.84 2.01 -37.01
N GLN A 79 11.19 0.95 -37.74
CA GLN A 79 10.81 0.80 -39.14
C GLN A 79 9.31 0.57 -39.30
N SER A 80 8.69 -0.21 -38.41
CA SER A 80 7.23 -0.37 -38.43
C SER A 80 6.50 0.96 -38.16
N ALA A 81 7.05 1.82 -37.28
CA ALA A 81 6.50 3.16 -37.05
C ALA A 81 6.63 4.07 -38.27
N LYS A 82 7.80 4.08 -38.93
CA LYS A 82 8.03 4.83 -40.17
C LYS A 82 7.11 4.37 -41.30
N ALA A 83 6.83 3.08 -41.40
CA ALA A 83 5.84 2.56 -42.35
C ALA A 83 4.43 3.10 -42.09
N ALA A 84 4.00 3.15 -40.82
CA ALA A 84 2.70 3.72 -40.45
C ALA A 84 2.61 5.22 -40.80
N GLU A 85 3.66 5.98 -40.50
CA GLU A 85 3.72 7.41 -40.84
C GLU A 85 3.72 7.64 -42.36
N ALA A 86 4.43 6.82 -43.13
CA ALA A 86 4.46 6.91 -44.59
C ALA A 86 3.06 6.63 -45.20
N MET A 87 2.31 5.67 -44.66
CA MET A 87 0.92 5.42 -45.09
C MET A 87 0.00 6.60 -44.77
N GLN A 88 0.20 7.26 -43.62
CA GLN A 88 -0.56 8.45 -43.25
C GLN A 88 -0.31 9.64 -44.20
N LYS A 89 0.88 9.69 -44.83
CA LYS A 89 1.30 10.75 -45.76
C LYS A 89 1.09 10.40 -47.24
N ASP A 90 0.30 9.36 -47.57
CA ASP A 90 0.10 8.89 -48.95
C ASP A 90 1.36 8.34 -49.65
N HIS A 91 2.42 8.01 -48.91
CA HIS A 91 3.68 7.52 -49.47
C HIS A 91 3.76 5.99 -49.45
N ALA A 92 2.90 5.32 -50.21
CA ALA A 92 2.79 3.85 -50.19
C ALA A 92 4.08 3.09 -50.54
N ASP A 93 4.88 3.58 -51.49
CA ASP A 93 6.17 2.94 -51.84
C ASP A 93 7.18 3.04 -50.68
N GLN A 94 7.23 4.19 -50.00
CA GLN A 94 8.07 4.36 -48.81
C GLN A 94 7.59 3.46 -47.67
N ALA A 95 6.26 3.36 -47.47
CA ALA A 95 5.69 2.45 -46.49
C ALA A 95 6.09 1.00 -46.76
N ALA A 96 5.98 0.51 -48.00
CA ALA A 96 6.37 -0.83 -48.37
C ALA A 96 7.87 -1.12 -48.13
N ASN A 97 8.74 -0.15 -48.39
CA ASN A 97 10.18 -0.26 -48.10
C ASN A 97 10.46 -0.35 -46.59
N HIS A 98 9.77 0.46 -45.78
CA HIS A 98 9.90 0.40 -44.32
C HIS A 98 9.34 -0.90 -43.73
N MET A 99 8.24 -1.43 -44.27
CA MET A 99 7.70 -2.75 -43.89
C MET A 99 8.70 -3.88 -44.19
N GLU A 100 9.36 -3.84 -45.35
CA GLU A 100 10.41 -4.81 -45.70
C GLU A 100 11.60 -4.73 -44.74
N GLN A 101 12.04 -3.52 -44.37
CA GLN A 101 13.11 -3.33 -43.38
C GLN A 101 12.68 -3.83 -41.99
N ALA A 102 11.44 -3.56 -41.57
CA ALA A 102 10.88 -4.04 -40.32
C ALA A 102 10.87 -5.58 -40.27
N LYS A 103 10.38 -6.23 -41.34
CA LYS A 103 10.39 -7.69 -41.51
C LYS A 103 11.81 -8.26 -41.36
N GLN A 104 12.78 -7.72 -42.08
CA GLN A 104 14.17 -8.20 -42.02
C GLN A 104 14.76 -8.09 -40.61
N SER A 105 14.48 -7.00 -39.89
CA SER A 105 14.89 -6.86 -38.50
C SER A 105 14.16 -7.83 -37.57
N LEU A 106 12.88 -8.13 -37.80
CA LEU A 106 12.14 -9.15 -37.04
C LEU A 106 12.68 -10.57 -37.29
N GLU A 107 13.11 -10.88 -38.51
CA GLU A 107 13.77 -12.16 -38.85
C GLU A 107 15.13 -12.28 -38.15
N ARG A 108 15.97 -11.25 -38.23
CA ARG A 108 17.25 -11.21 -37.49
C ARG A 108 17.04 -11.30 -35.98
N LEU A 109 16.02 -10.63 -35.45
CA LEU A 109 15.63 -10.72 -34.05
C LEU A 109 15.27 -12.16 -33.69
N ALA A 110 14.43 -12.82 -34.48
CA ALA A 110 14.06 -14.21 -34.26
C ALA A 110 15.27 -15.16 -34.29
N ASP A 111 16.28 -14.91 -35.13
CA ASP A 111 17.47 -15.75 -35.18
C ASP A 111 18.41 -15.52 -34.00
N ARG A 112 18.45 -14.30 -33.45
CA ARG A 112 19.24 -13.95 -32.26
C ARG A 112 18.57 -14.33 -30.94
N LEU A 113 17.25 -14.49 -30.91
CA LEU A 113 16.52 -14.85 -29.71
C LEU A 113 16.73 -16.33 -29.36
N PRO A 114 17.14 -16.66 -28.11
CA PRO A 114 17.14 -18.04 -27.65
C PRO A 114 15.71 -18.59 -27.63
N THR A 115 15.56 -19.90 -27.80
CA THR A 115 14.24 -20.55 -27.70
C THR A 115 13.72 -20.49 -26.27
N LEU A 116 12.40 -20.64 -26.09
CA LEU A 116 11.80 -20.67 -24.75
C LEU A 116 12.45 -21.72 -23.84
N ASN A 117 12.76 -22.91 -24.37
CA ASN A 117 13.40 -23.98 -23.59
C ASN A 117 14.83 -23.61 -23.16
N GLN A 118 15.61 -22.99 -24.05
CA GLN A 118 16.96 -22.53 -23.72
C GLN A 118 16.93 -21.45 -22.61
N ARG A 119 15.97 -20.51 -22.69
CA ARG A 119 15.77 -19.50 -21.65
C ARG A 119 15.39 -20.12 -20.31
N LYS A 120 14.45 -21.06 -20.31
CA LYS A 120 14.07 -21.81 -19.09
C LYS A 120 15.26 -22.56 -18.48
N GLU A 121 16.05 -23.24 -19.29
CA GLU A 121 17.24 -23.96 -18.81
C GLU A 121 18.30 -23.01 -18.26
N GLN A 122 18.51 -21.86 -18.89
CA GLN A 122 19.37 -20.82 -18.37
C GLN A 122 18.85 -20.28 -17.03
N ALA A 123 17.56 -19.93 -16.95
CA ALA A 123 16.90 -19.47 -15.74
C ALA A 123 17.02 -20.49 -14.60
N LEU A 124 16.81 -21.78 -14.89
CA LEU A 124 16.96 -22.86 -13.93
C LEU A 124 18.38 -22.94 -13.36
N ARG A 125 19.41 -22.81 -14.21
CA ARG A 125 20.80 -22.81 -13.76
C ARG A 125 21.12 -21.60 -12.87
N GLU A 126 20.65 -20.42 -13.26
CA GLU A 126 20.83 -19.19 -12.48
C GLU A 126 20.10 -19.25 -11.14
N VAL A 127 18.85 -19.70 -11.12
CA VAL A 127 18.06 -19.89 -9.87
C VAL A 127 18.71 -20.94 -8.97
N ALA A 128 19.24 -22.04 -9.52
CA ALA A 128 19.98 -23.03 -8.74
C ALA A 128 21.25 -22.43 -8.09
N GLN A 129 22.00 -21.59 -8.82
CA GLN A 129 23.14 -20.86 -8.25
C GLN A 129 22.71 -19.86 -7.17
N LEU A 130 21.59 -19.16 -7.37
CA LEU A 130 21.01 -18.26 -6.37
C LEU A 130 20.60 -19.00 -5.10
N ARG A 131 20.01 -20.20 -5.21
CA ARG A 131 19.69 -21.04 -4.06
C ARG A 131 20.94 -21.43 -3.28
N GLN A 132 22.01 -21.83 -3.96
CA GLN A 132 23.29 -22.16 -3.30
C GLN A 132 23.85 -20.95 -2.56
N LYS A 133 23.86 -19.76 -3.18
CA LYS A 133 24.26 -18.51 -2.52
C LYS A 133 23.38 -18.19 -1.32
N GLN A 134 22.06 -18.35 -1.45
CA GLN A 134 21.11 -18.10 -0.36
C GLN A 134 21.36 -19.05 0.82
N ASP A 135 21.70 -20.31 0.56
CA ASP A 135 22.05 -21.28 1.60
C ASP A 135 23.34 -20.90 2.33
N GLU A 136 24.34 -20.38 1.62
CA GLU A 136 25.56 -19.86 2.24
C GLU A 136 25.28 -18.63 3.11
N ILE A 137 24.49 -17.67 2.61
CA ILE A 137 24.11 -16.46 3.37
C ILE A 137 23.31 -16.84 4.63
N ALA A 138 22.36 -17.77 4.51
CA ALA A 138 21.58 -18.25 5.65
C ALA A 138 22.47 -18.89 6.72
N LYS A 139 23.43 -19.74 6.32
CA LYS A 139 24.41 -20.34 7.25
C LYS A 139 25.29 -19.29 7.93
N GLN A 140 25.79 -18.30 7.18
CA GLN A 140 26.61 -17.21 7.73
C GLN A 140 25.82 -16.35 8.72
N THR A 141 24.54 -16.09 8.40
CA THR A 141 23.62 -15.36 9.27
C THR A 141 23.35 -16.13 10.56
N GLU A 142 23.06 -17.43 10.46
CA GLU A 142 22.82 -18.28 11.62
C GLU A 142 24.07 -18.37 12.53
N GLN A 143 25.26 -18.52 11.94
CA GLN A 143 26.53 -18.49 12.68
C GLN A 143 26.73 -17.16 13.41
N ALA A 144 26.53 -16.03 12.72
CA ALA A 144 26.65 -14.70 13.33
C ALA A 144 25.64 -14.50 14.47
N VAL A 145 24.40 -14.99 14.32
CA VAL A 145 23.37 -14.93 15.36
C VAL A 145 23.74 -15.80 16.56
N GLN A 146 24.25 -17.01 16.34
CA GLN A 146 24.71 -17.91 17.41
C GLN A 146 25.90 -17.31 18.17
N GLU A 147 26.91 -16.80 17.48
CA GLU A 147 28.04 -16.09 18.09
C GLU A 147 27.57 -14.90 18.92
N ALA A 148 26.60 -14.14 18.40
CA ALA A 148 26.03 -13.00 19.09
C ALA A 148 25.17 -13.37 20.32
N ASN A 149 24.71 -14.61 20.41
CA ASN A 149 23.99 -15.13 21.58
C ASN A 149 24.95 -15.71 22.62
N ASN A 150 26.11 -16.21 22.18
CA ASN A 150 27.16 -16.76 23.05
C ASN A 150 28.13 -15.69 23.58
N ALA A 151 28.30 -14.58 22.84
CA ALA A 151 29.17 -13.48 23.24
C ALA A 151 28.61 -12.71 24.43
N ASP A 152 29.50 -12.23 25.31
CA ASP A 152 29.13 -11.30 26.38
C ASP A 152 28.55 -10.02 25.74
N PRO A 153 27.30 -9.64 26.05
CA PRO A 153 26.71 -8.41 25.55
C PRO A 153 27.50 -7.15 25.90
N LYS A 154 28.44 -7.22 26.86
CA LYS A 154 29.30 -6.12 27.27
C LYS A 154 30.65 -6.07 26.54
N ASP A 155 31.02 -7.09 25.77
CA ASP A 155 32.26 -7.07 25.00
C ASP A 155 32.05 -6.34 23.65
N PRO A 156 32.56 -5.10 23.49
CA PRO A 156 32.37 -4.34 22.26
C PRO A 156 33.04 -5.00 21.05
N LYS A 157 34.12 -5.78 21.24
CA LYS A 157 34.81 -6.43 20.13
C LYS A 157 33.98 -7.57 19.55
N ALA A 158 33.32 -8.34 20.41
CA ALA A 158 32.43 -9.40 19.97
C ALA A 158 31.21 -8.86 19.23
N GLN A 159 30.65 -7.74 19.69
CA GLN A 159 29.56 -7.05 18.99
C GLN A 159 29.99 -6.51 17.62
N GLU A 160 31.20 -5.94 17.52
CA GLU A 160 31.75 -5.44 16.25
C GLU A 160 31.97 -6.58 15.24
N GLU A 161 32.47 -7.73 15.68
CA GLU A 161 32.66 -8.89 14.82
C GLU A 161 31.34 -9.44 14.27
N VAL A 162 30.32 -9.56 15.12
CA VAL A 162 28.96 -9.97 14.72
C VAL A 162 28.39 -8.98 13.70
N ALA A 163 28.47 -7.68 13.98
CA ALA A 163 27.97 -6.66 13.08
C ALA A 163 28.68 -6.71 11.72
N ARG A 164 30.00 -6.97 11.71
CA ARG A 164 30.78 -7.15 10.48
C ARG A 164 30.30 -8.37 9.67
N LYS A 165 30.06 -9.51 10.33
CA LYS A 165 29.55 -10.74 9.68
C LYS A 165 28.15 -10.54 9.10
N LEU A 166 27.25 -9.92 9.86
CA LEU A 166 25.89 -9.59 9.37
C LEU A 166 25.93 -8.58 8.21
N SER A 167 26.83 -7.60 8.24
CA SER A 167 27.01 -6.67 7.12
C SER A 167 27.55 -7.35 5.87
N GLU A 168 28.44 -8.33 5.99
CA GLU A 168 28.91 -9.12 4.85
C GLU A 168 27.78 -9.99 4.26
N ALA A 169 26.99 -10.63 5.12
CA ALA A 169 25.79 -11.37 4.71
C ALA A 169 24.80 -10.46 3.97
N ALA A 170 24.58 -9.24 4.46
CA ALA A 170 23.72 -8.25 3.81
C ALA A 170 24.23 -7.88 2.40
N ARG A 171 25.54 -7.70 2.21
CA ARG A 171 26.09 -7.43 0.86
C ARG A 171 25.84 -8.58 -0.10
N LYS A 172 26.12 -9.81 0.32
CA LYS A 172 25.85 -11.01 -0.49
C LYS A 172 24.36 -11.19 -0.80
N GLN A 173 23.48 -10.84 0.15
CA GLN A 173 22.04 -10.85 -0.05
C GLN A 173 21.61 -9.84 -1.11
N ALA A 174 22.18 -8.63 -1.10
CA ALA A 174 21.94 -7.63 -2.13
C ALA A 174 22.40 -8.11 -3.52
N ASP A 175 23.59 -8.73 -3.61
CA ASP A 175 24.10 -9.30 -4.86
C ASP A 175 23.20 -10.43 -5.39
N ALA A 176 22.64 -11.26 -4.50
CA ALA A 176 21.68 -12.30 -4.85
C ALA A 176 20.35 -11.72 -5.37
N ALA A 177 19.84 -10.67 -4.72
CA ALA A 177 18.63 -9.95 -5.15
C ALA A 177 18.83 -9.28 -6.52
N GLU A 178 19.98 -8.63 -6.75
CA GLU A 178 20.30 -8.03 -8.04
C GLU A 178 20.46 -9.10 -9.15
N SER A 179 21.09 -10.23 -8.81
CA SER A 179 21.25 -11.35 -9.73
C SER A 179 19.90 -11.96 -10.12
N LEU A 180 18.96 -12.13 -9.17
CA LEU A 180 17.60 -12.61 -9.47
C LEU A 180 16.85 -11.64 -10.39
N THR A 181 17.02 -10.33 -10.22
CA THR A 181 16.40 -9.33 -11.12
C THR A 181 16.93 -9.43 -12.56
N LYS A 182 18.18 -9.88 -12.74
CA LYS A 182 18.79 -10.11 -14.06
C LYS A 182 18.41 -11.45 -14.67
N THR A 183 17.98 -12.41 -13.85
CA THR A 183 17.52 -13.72 -14.33
C THR A 183 16.25 -13.58 -15.13
N ASP A 184 16.27 -14.14 -16.33
CA ASP A 184 15.15 -14.09 -17.24
C ASP A 184 14.28 -15.33 -17.06
N ALA A 185 13.18 -15.22 -16.31
CA ALA A 185 12.30 -16.34 -15.96
C ALA A 185 10.98 -16.30 -16.78
N PRO A 186 10.99 -16.71 -18.06
CA PRO A 186 9.87 -16.50 -18.96
C PRO A 186 8.60 -17.24 -18.52
N ASN A 187 7.48 -16.52 -18.46
CA ASN A 187 6.17 -16.99 -17.96
C ASN A 187 6.14 -17.30 -16.46
N GLN A 188 7.16 -16.87 -15.70
CA GLN A 188 7.25 -17.05 -14.24
C GLN A 188 7.51 -15.72 -13.52
N GLU A 189 7.13 -14.60 -14.13
CA GLU A 189 7.39 -13.25 -13.63
C GLU A 189 6.78 -13.03 -12.24
N ALA A 190 5.58 -13.57 -11.99
CA ALA A 190 4.94 -13.49 -10.68
C ALA A 190 5.75 -14.22 -9.60
N HIS A 191 6.27 -15.42 -9.90
CA HIS A 191 7.10 -16.17 -8.95
C HIS A 191 8.45 -15.50 -8.72
N GLN A 192 9.04 -14.91 -9.77
CA GLN A 192 10.25 -14.11 -9.66
C GLN A 192 10.04 -12.89 -8.78
N ASP A 193 8.94 -12.14 -8.94
CA ASP A 193 8.58 -11.01 -8.11
C ASP A 193 8.41 -11.39 -6.63
N HIS A 194 7.80 -12.54 -6.34
CA HIS A 194 7.67 -13.05 -4.97
C HIS A 194 9.01 -13.43 -4.37
N ALA A 195 9.88 -14.10 -5.13
CA ALA A 195 11.24 -14.41 -4.70
C ALA A 195 12.06 -13.14 -4.46
N GLN A 196 11.93 -12.13 -5.33
CA GLN A 196 12.59 -10.84 -5.18
C GLN A 196 12.18 -10.14 -3.88
N LYS A 197 10.86 -10.04 -3.61
CA LYS A 197 10.35 -9.43 -2.37
C LYS A 197 10.86 -10.14 -1.12
N ALA A 198 10.97 -11.47 -1.14
CA ALA A 198 11.49 -12.23 -0.02
C ALA A 198 12.99 -11.99 0.17
N LEU A 199 13.78 -11.90 -0.90
CA LEU A 199 15.20 -11.53 -0.83
C LEU A 199 15.40 -10.10 -0.30
N ASP A 200 14.57 -9.15 -0.73
CA ASP A 200 14.62 -7.75 -0.28
C ASP A 200 14.23 -7.61 1.20
N LEU A 201 13.23 -8.38 1.66
CA LEU A 201 12.84 -8.44 3.06
C LEU A 201 13.98 -9.02 3.91
N ALA A 202 14.61 -10.11 3.43
CA ALA A 202 15.74 -10.74 4.11
C ALA A 202 16.97 -9.81 4.17
N LEU A 203 17.21 -9.02 3.13
CA LEU A 203 18.23 -7.96 3.13
C LEU A 203 17.93 -6.89 4.17
N LYS A 204 16.68 -6.42 4.23
CA LYS A 204 16.25 -5.41 5.19
C LYS A 204 16.45 -5.89 6.63
N ASP A 205 16.02 -7.10 6.96
CA ASP A 205 16.16 -7.65 8.32
C ASP A 205 17.63 -7.81 8.74
N LEU A 206 18.51 -8.16 7.78
CA LEU A 206 19.96 -8.20 8.01
C LEU A 206 20.53 -6.80 8.30
N LEU A 207 20.10 -5.78 7.56
CA LEU A 207 20.54 -4.39 7.75
C LEU A 207 20.01 -3.79 9.06
N ASP A 208 18.79 -4.13 9.45
CA ASP A 208 18.17 -3.68 10.71
C ASP A 208 18.76 -4.39 11.94
N GLY A 209 19.55 -5.46 11.75
CA GLY A 209 20.20 -6.20 12.84
C GLY A 209 19.25 -7.04 13.69
N HIS A 210 18.04 -7.32 13.21
CA HIS A 210 17.03 -8.10 13.93
C HIS A 210 17.31 -9.61 13.83
N LYS A 211 18.15 -10.14 14.72
CA LYS A 211 18.62 -11.55 14.73
C LYS A 211 17.53 -12.60 14.44
N GLU A 212 16.41 -12.56 15.16
CA GLU A 212 15.32 -13.54 15.01
C GLU A 212 14.56 -13.41 13.69
N LYS A 213 14.41 -12.18 13.20
CA LYS A 213 13.72 -11.92 11.93
C LYS A 213 14.59 -12.28 10.75
N ALA A 214 15.89 -11.98 10.84
CA ALA A 214 16.88 -12.30 9.83
C ALA A 214 16.89 -13.81 9.51
N THR A 215 16.87 -14.70 10.51
CA THR A 215 16.82 -16.15 10.22
C THR A 215 15.50 -16.57 9.55
N ALA A 216 14.37 -16.03 10.01
CA ALA A 216 13.06 -16.33 9.43
C ALA A 216 12.91 -15.83 7.98
N SER A 217 13.34 -14.62 7.66
CA SER A 217 13.27 -14.06 6.31
C SER A 217 14.27 -14.70 5.36
N GLN A 218 15.45 -15.12 5.84
CA GLN A 218 16.39 -15.93 5.07
C GLN A 218 15.80 -17.29 4.66
N GLN A 219 15.05 -17.94 5.55
CA GLN A 219 14.32 -19.17 5.21
C GLN A 219 13.19 -18.92 4.21
N ASP A 220 12.48 -17.80 4.31
CA ASP A 220 11.44 -17.47 3.35
C ASP A 220 11.99 -17.20 1.96
N ALA A 221 13.06 -16.41 1.85
CA ALA A 221 13.80 -16.20 0.62
C ALA A 221 14.21 -17.52 -0.05
N LYS A 222 14.74 -18.47 0.73
CA LYS A 222 15.08 -19.82 0.25
C LYS A 222 13.86 -20.56 -0.33
N ARG A 223 12.73 -20.56 0.39
CA ARG A 223 11.49 -21.21 -0.06
C ARG A 223 10.96 -20.60 -1.36
N GLN A 224 11.00 -19.28 -1.49
CA GLN A 224 10.52 -18.62 -2.72
C GLN A 224 11.42 -18.92 -3.92
N LEU A 225 12.74 -18.96 -3.75
CA LEU A 225 13.66 -19.39 -4.82
C LEU A 225 13.42 -20.85 -5.23
N GLU A 226 13.13 -21.73 -4.27
CA GLU A 226 12.75 -23.12 -4.55
C GLU A 226 11.42 -23.23 -5.33
N ARG A 227 10.42 -22.41 -4.98
CA ARG A 227 9.15 -22.35 -5.72
C ARG A 227 9.36 -21.84 -7.15
N LEU A 228 10.21 -20.83 -7.34
CA LEU A 228 10.57 -20.34 -8.67
C LEU A 228 11.25 -21.44 -9.50
N GLU A 229 12.18 -22.19 -8.90
CA GLU A 229 12.84 -23.31 -9.57
C GLU A 229 11.83 -24.40 -9.98
N GLN A 230 10.93 -24.80 -9.08
CA GLN A 230 9.87 -25.78 -9.39
C GLN A 230 8.96 -25.30 -10.51
N ALA A 231 8.55 -24.03 -10.48
CA ALA A 231 7.72 -23.42 -11.51
C ALA A 231 8.42 -23.39 -12.87
N LEU A 232 9.73 -23.11 -12.90
CA LEU A 232 10.53 -23.17 -14.12
C LEU A 232 10.69 -24.60 -14.68
N LYS A 233 10.66 -25.63 -13.82
CA LYS A 233 10.60 -27.06 -14.22
C LYS A 233 9.21 -27.48 -14.69
N GLU A 234 8.21 -26.60 -14.63
CA GLU A 234 6.79 -26.91 -14.82
C GLU A 234 6.26 -27.98 -13.84
N GLU A 235 6.99 -28.22 -12.75
CA GLU A 235 6.54 -29.06 -11.67
C GLU A 235 5.57 -28.24 -10.81
N LYS A 236 4.31 -28.68 -10.73
CA LYS A 236 3.36 -28.07 -9.79
C LYS A 236 3.94 -28.18 -8.37
N PRO A 237 4.16 -27.06 -7.66
CA PRO A 237 4.69 -27.10 -6.29
C PRO A 237 3.85 -28.03 -5.41
N ALA A 238 4.47 -28.75 -4.47
CA ALA A 238 3.75 -29.61 -3.54
C ALA A 238 2.72 -28.83 -2.70
N ASP A 239 3.01 -27.56 -2.40
CA ASP A 239 2.10 -26.63 -1.72
C ASP A 239 0.99 -26.13 -2.67
N ALA A 240 1.31 -25.91 -3.95
CA ALA A 240 0.33 -25.59 -4.95
C ALA A 240 -0.62 -26.75 -5.24
N LYS A 241 -0.29 -28.00 -4.88
CA LYS A 241 -1.29 -29.09 -4.86
C LYS A 241 -2.29 -28.93 -3.71
N LYS A 242 -1.93 -28.28 -2.59
CA LYS A 242 -2.89 -27.97 -1.52
C LYS A 242 -3.74 -26.76 -1.89
N ASP A 243 -3.13 -25.75 -2.51
CA ASP A 243 -3.86 -24.59 -3.04
C ASP A 243 -4.69 -24.92 -4.28
N ASP A 244 -4.24 -25.80 -5.20
CA ASP A 244 -5.05 -26.36 -6.30
C ASP A 244 -6.05 -27.39 -5.80
N VAL A 245 -5.88 -28.00 -4.62
CA VAL A 245 -6.96 -28.76 -3.98
C VAL A 245 -7.98 -27.82 -3.35
N ALA A 246 -7.59 -26.66 -2.84
CA ALA A 246 -8.52 -25.60 -2.44
C ALA A 246 -9.18 -24.92 -3.65
N ARG A 247 -8.45 -24.77 -4.77
CA ARG A 247 -8.91 -24.21 -6.06
C ARG A 247 -9.76 -25.19 -6.86
N LYS A 248 -9.37 -26.47 -6.92
CA LYS A 248 -10.23 -27.55 -7.44
C LYS A 248 -11.38 -27.87 -6.52
N ALA A 249 -11.27 -27.71 -5.20
CA ALA A 249 -12.44 -27.75 -4.32
C ALA A 249 -13.41 -26.58 -4.57
N SER A 250 -12.93 -25.49 -5.19
CA SER A 250 -13.76 -24.39 -5.69
C SER A 250 -14.16 -24.50 -7.18
N GLU A 251 -13.48 -25.31 -8.00
CA GLU A 251 -13.87 -25.63 -9.39
C GLU A 251 -14.75 -26.90 -9.52
N GLU A 252 -14.62 -27.90 -8.64
CA GLU A 252 -15.56 -29.01 -8.45
C GLU A 252 -16.79 -28.61 -7.60
N ALA A 253 -16.91 -27.33 -7.25
CA ALA A 253 -18.08 -26.75 -6.59
C ALA A 253 -19.31 -26.61 -7.52
N GLU A 254 -19.37 -27.34 -8.64
CA GLU A 254 -20.63 -27.63 -9.37
C GLU A 254 -21.46 -28.74 -8.69
N ARG A 255 -21.03 -29.27 -7.53
CA ARG A 255 -21.91 -29.95 -6.57
C ARG A 255 -21.89 -29.24 -5.22
N PRO A 256 -22.71 -28.20 -5.01
CA PRO A 256 -22.51 -27.19 -3.96
C PRO A 256 -22.79 -27.65 -2.52
N VAL A 257 -23.42 -28.81 -2.31
CA VAL A 257 -23.95 -29.15 -0.97
C VAL A 257 -23.04 -30.09 -0.18
N ASP A 258 -22.33 -31.01 -0.85
CA ASP A 258 -21.46 -31.98 -0.18
C ASP A 258 -20.12 -31.38 0.27
N SER A 259 -19.62 -30.36 -0.44
CA SER A 259 -18.36 -29.68 -0.12
C SER A 259 -18.49 -28.83 1.14
N ALA A 260 -19.56 -28.04 1.27
CA ALA A 260 -19.81 -27.19 2.44
C ALA A 260 -20.00 -28.02 3.72
N ARG A 261 -20.66 -29.18 3.61
CA ARG A 261 -20.83 -30.10 4.73
C ARG A 261 -19.50 -30.69 5.19
N LYS A 262 -18.69 -31.23 4.27
CA LYS A 262 -17.37 -31.80 4.61
C LYS A 262 -16.42 -30.75 5.18
N ALA A 263 -16.46 -29.52 4.65
CA ALA A 263 -15.67 -28.41 5.17
C ALA A 263 -16.09 -28.04 6.60
N ALA A 264 -17.39 -27.97 6.88
CA ALA A 264 -17.90 -27.76 8.25
C ALA A 264 -17.54 -28.91 9.20
N GLU A 265 -17.58 -30.18 8.75
CA GLU A 265 -17.14 -31.35 9.53
C GLU A 265 -15.63 -31.30 9.83
N HIS A 266 -14.80 -30.92 8.85
CA HIS A 266 -13.35 -30.78 9.03
C HIS A 266 -13.01 -29.70 10.06
N LEU A 267 -13.60 -28.51 9.91
CA LEU A 267 -13.40 -27.40 10.85
C LEU A 267 -13.86 -27.76 12.27
N ALA A 268 -14.94 -28.55 12.40
CA ALA A 268 -15.38 -29.05 13.71
C ALA A 268 -14.35 -30.01 14.34
N GLN A 269 -13.73 -30.88 13.54
CA GLN A 269 -12.68 -31.79 14.01
C GLN A 269 -11.43 -31.03 14.44
N GLU A 270 -11.00 -30.03 13.66
CA GLU A 270 -9.84 -29.19 14.00
C GLU A 270 -10.08 -28.37 15.27
N GLN A 271 -11.29 -27.86 15.49
CA GLN A 271 -11.61 -27.18 16.74
C GLN A 271 -11.55 -28.11 17.96
N ARG A 272 -11.97 -29.36 17.82
CA ARG A 272 -11.80 -30.36 18.89
C ARG A 272 -10.33 -30.69 19.13
N GLN A 273 -9.53 -30.74 18.07
CA GLN A 273 -8.10 -30.97 18.20
C GLN A 273 -7.42 -29.81 18.93
N LEU A 274 -7.82 -28.56 18.66
CA LEU A 274 -7.35 -27.39 19.40
C LEU A 274 -7.74 -27.46 20.88
N ALA A 275 -9.00 -27.79 21.18
CA ALA A 275 -9.45 -28.00 22.57
C ALA A 275 -8.61 -29.06 23.30
N GLN A 276 -8.24 -30.14 22.62
CA GLN A 276 -7.34 -31.17 23.17
C GLN A 276 -5.91 -30.66 23.37
N GLN A 277 -5.38 -29.83 22.46
CA GLN A 277 -4.06 -29.21 22.61
C GLN A 277 -4.02 -28.22 23.78
N THR A 278 -5.07 -27.43 23.95
CA THR A 278 -5.27 -26.55 25.11
C THR A 278 -5.27 -27.36 26.42
N GLN A 279 -5.99 -28.49 26.45
CA GLN A 279 -5.99 -29.39 27.61
C GLN A 279 -4.60 -29.95 27.90
N GLN A 280 -3.90 -30.43 26.87
CA GLN A 280 -2.56 -31.00 27.06
C GLN A 280 -1.55 -29.95 27.55
N ALA A 281 -1.72 -28.69 27.14
CA ALA A 281 -0.90 -27.59 27.62
C ALA A 281 -1.13 -27.33 29.11
N GLU A 282 -2.39 -27.34 29.54
CA GLU A 282 -2.79 -27.23 30.94
C GLU A 282 -2.27 -28.42 31.79
N ASP A 283 -2.42 -29.64 31.31
CA ASP A 283 -1.92 -30.84 32.01
C ASP A 283 -0.39 -30.79 32.15
N LYS A 284 0.32 -30.33 31.11
CA LYS A 284 1.79 -30.16 31.15
C LYS A 284 2.22 -29.05 32.10
N GLN A 285 1.42 -28.00 32.24
CA GLN A 285 1.65 -26.96 33.24
C GLN A 285 1.56 -27.53 34.66
N ASN A 286 0.57 -28.41 34.90
CA ASN A 286 0.35 -29.05 36.19
C ASN A 286 1.41 -30.11 36.54
N GLN A 287 2.10 -30.68 35.55
CA GLN A 287 3.14 -31.70 35.74
C GLN A 287 4.56 -31.15 35.94
N LYS A 288 4.82 -29.89 35.57
CA LYS A 288 6.16 -29.29 35.60
C LYS A 288 6.33 -28.32 36.79
N PRO A 289 7.58 -28.05 37.24
CA PRO A 289 7.85 -27.01 38.23
C PRO A 289 7.24 -25.66 37.82
N ALA A 290 6.78 -24.87 38.81
CA ALA A 290 5.87 -23.74 38.61
C ALA A 290 6.27 -22.70 37.54
N GLU A 291 7.57 -22.44 37.33
CA GLU A 291 8.03 -21.50 36.29
C GLU A 291 8.12 -22.14 34.90
N ALA A 292 8.73 -23.33 34.80
CA ALA A 292 8.85 -24.06 33.54
C ALA A 292 7.48 -24.51 32.99
N GLY A 293 6.53 -24.81 33.87
CA GLY A 293 5.14 -25.11 33.51
C GLY A 293 4.44 -23.90 32.89
N LYS A 294 4.56 -22.72 33.50
CA LYS A 294 3.93 -21.47 32.99
C LYS A 294 4.49 -21.05 31.63
N GLN A 295 5.79 -21.17 31.41
CA GLN A 295 6.39 -20.80 30.13
C GLN A 295 6.00 -21.76 29.00
N ALA A 296 6.02 -23.08 29.27
CA ALA A 296 5.56 -24.07 28.31
C ALA A 296 4.06 -23.92 27.98
N MET A 297 3.25 -23.51 28.96
CA MET A 297 1.83 -23.21 28.75
C MET A 297 1.66 -21.99 27.85
N LYS A 298 2.38 -20.90 28.11
CA LYS A 298 2.32 -19.68 27.30
C LYS A 298 2.67 -19.93 25.83
N GLU A 299 3.76 -20.64 25.57
CA GLU A 299 4.16 -21.01 24.19
C GLU A 299 3.13 -21.90 23.49
N ALA A 300 2.50 -22.82 24.24
CA ALA A 300 1.43 -23.66 23.71
C ALA A 300 0.18 -22.84 23.39
N MET A 301 -0.20 -21.90 24.27
CA MET A 301 -1.34 -21.01 24.08
C MET A 301 -1.15 -20.08 22.88
N GLU A 302 0.05 -19.54 22.65
CA GLU A 302 0.37 -18.74 21.45
C GLU A 302 0.22 -19.56 20.15
N LYS A 303 0.64 -20.84 20.15
CA LYS A 303 0.44 -21.73 18.99
C LYS A 303 -1.03 -22.05 18.74
N VAL A 304 -1.79 -22.29 19.81
CA VAL A 304 -3.24 -22.54 19.75
C VAL A 304 -3.97 -21.29 19.25
N ALA A 305 -3.57 -20.09 19.69
CA ALA A 305 -4.12 -18.81 19.25
C ALA A 305 -3.89 -18.56 17.76
N HIS A 306 -2.68 -18.82 17.25
CA HIS A 306 -2.40 -18.68 15.81
C HIS A 306 -3.30 -19.60 14.97
N LYS A 307 -3.40 -20.87 15.36
CA LYS A 307 -4.23 -21.85 14.65
C LYS A 307 -5.74 -21.55 14.78
N GLN A 308 -6.18 -20.98 15.91
CA GLN A 308 -7.55 -20.51 16.10
C GLN A 308 -7.91 -19.35 15.15
N GLN A 309 -6.96 -18.46 14.87
CA GLN A 309 -7.11 -17.39 13.88
C GLN A 309 -7.26 -17.94 12.46
N GLU A 310 -6.40 -18.89 12.06
CA GLU A 310 -6.47 -19.56 10.74
C GLU A 310 -7.84 -20.23 10.52
N LEU A 311 -8.34 -20.99 11.51
CA LEU A 311 -9.67 -21.63 11.42
C LEU A 311 -10.81 -20.61 11.31
N SER A 312 -10.68 -19.44 11.93
CA SER A 312 -11.68 -18.38 11.86
C SER A 312 -11.74 -17.75 10.46
N GLU A 313 -10.59 -17.63 9.79
CA GLU A 313 -10.49 -17.19 8.40
C GLU A 313 -11.07 -18.23 7.44
N GLU A 314 -10.76 -19.51 7.63
CA GLU A 314 -11.32 -20.60 6.82
C GLU A 314 -12.83 -20.72 6.99
N THR A 315 -13.32 -20.60 8.22
CA THR A 315 -14.76 -20.57 8.53
C THR A 315 -15.43 -19.42 7.77
N SER A 316 -14.81 -18.25 7.71
CA SER A 316 -15.35 -17.08 6.98
C SER A 316 -15.50 -17.30 5.47
N ARG A 317 -14.86 -18.34 4.89
CA ARG A 317 -14.97 -18.70 3.47
C ARG A 317 -16.09 -19.69 3.17
N LEU A 318 -16.77 -20.25 4.18
CA LEU A 318 -17.87 -21.18 3.95
C LEU A 318 -19.08 -20.46 3.31
N PRO A 319 -19.61 -20.95 2.17
CA PRO A 319 -20.80 -20.38 1.55
C PRO A 319 -22.05 -20.83 2.32
N VAL A 320 -22.52 -20.01 3.28
CA VAL A 320 -23.65 -20.38 4.16
C VAL A 320 -24.86 -19.48 3.94
N HIS A 321 -25.67 -19.78 2.92
CA HIS A 321 -26.93 -19.05 2.70
C HIS A 321 -28.13 -19.60 3.49
N GLN A 322 -28.15 -20.90 3.84
CA GLN A 322 -29.31 -21.53 4.49
C GLN A 322 -29.23 -21.63 6.04
N SER A 323 -28.05 -21.45 6.64
CA SER A 323 -27.82 -21.69 8.07
C SER A 323 -27.05 -20.56 8.77
N GLN A 324 -27.38 -19.31 8.45
CA GLN A 324 -26.70 -18.11 8.98
C GLN A 324 -26.57 -18.09 10.50
N LYS A 325 -27.61 -18.48 11.25
CA LYS A 325 -27.58 -18.46 12.73
C LYS A 325 -26.56 -19.42 13.34
N LEU A 326 -26.42 -20.64 12.80
CA LEU A 326 -25.43 -21.60 13.30
C LEU A 326 -24.01 -21.18 12.94
N PHE A 327 -23.85 -20.57 11.76
CA PHE A 327 -22.59 -20.02 11.33
C PHE A 327 -22.14 -18.83 12.20
N GLU A 328 -23.06 -17.90 12.48
CA GLU A 328 -22.81 -16.79 13.41
C GLU A 328 -22.46 -17.29 14.82
N HIS A 329 -23.16 -18.32 15.29
CA HIS A 329 -22.88 -18.93 16.59
C HIS A 329 -21.47 -19.56 16.63
N ALA A 330 -21.09 -20.33 15.61
CA ALA A 330 -19.74 -20.89 15.48
C ALA A 330 -18.66 -19.78 15.49
N ARG A 331 -18.89 -18.69 14.74
CA ARG A 331 -17.96 -17.56 14.67
C ARG A 331 -17.85 -16.80 15.99
N GLN A 332 -18.97 -16.62 16.71
CA GLN A 332 -18.97 -16.01 18.03
C GLN A 332 -18.19 -16.86 19.05
N ALA A 333 -18.37 -18.18 19.03
CA ALA A 333 -17.65 -19.10 19.89
C ALA A 333 -16.13 -19.10 19.58
N MET A 334 -15.74 -19.09 18.29
CA MET A 334 -14.33 -18.95 17.89
C MET A 334 -13.70 -17.64 18.36
N ASN A 335 -14.41 -16.51 18.25
CA ASN A 335 -13.91 -15.22 18.72
C ASN A 335 -13.75 -15.19 20.25
N ARG A 336 -14.68 -15.82 20.99
CA ARG A 336 -14.58 -15.93 22.46
C ARG A 336 -13.45 -16.87 22.88
N ALA A 337 -13.20 -17.94 22.12
CA ALA A 337 -12.05 -18.81 22.32
C ALA A 337 -10.74 -18.02 22.14
N GLN A 338 -10.65 -17.21 21.09
CA GLN A 338 -9.49 -16.34 20.85
C GLN A 338 -9.28 -15.37 22.01
N GLN A 339 -10.33 -14.68 22.46
CA GLN A 339 -10.25 -13.77 23.61
C GLN A 339 -9.77 -14.51 24.86
N ALA A 340 -10.27 -15.70 25.15
CA ALA A 340 -9.83 -16.47 26.31
C ALA A 340 -8.35 -16.90 26.20
N LEU A 341 -7.87 -17.26 25.00
CA LEU A 341 -6.44 -17.53 24.77
C LEU A 341 -5.58 -16.28 25.00
N ASP A 342 -6.02 -15.11 24.54
CA ASP A 342 -5.32 -13.83 24.74
C ASP A 342 -5.26 -13.43 26.23
N HIS A 343 -6.28 -13.80 27.01
CA HIS A 343 -6.32 -13.57 28.47
C HIS A 343 -5.60 -14.66 29.27
N ASN A 344 -4.97 -15.64 28.61
CA ASN A 344 -4.34 -16.81 29.23
C ASN A 344 -5.31 -17.65 30.09
N ASP A 345 -6.58 -17.76 29.68
CA ASP A 345 -7.60 -18.60 30.33
C ASP A 345 -7.82 -19.89 29.53
N PRO A 346 -7.10 -20.99 29.83
CA PRO A 346 -7.18 -22.24 29.07
C PRO A 346 -8.53 -22.94 29.20
N GLU A 347 -9.17 -22.83 30.37
CA GLU A 347 -10.46 -23.46 30.66
C GLU A 347 -11.58 -22.80 29.86
N GLN A 348 -11.61 -21.47 29.83
CA GLN A 348 -12.56 -20.73 29.02
C GLN A 348 -12.27 -20.93 27.52
N ALA A 349 -11.01 -20.92 27.10
CA ALA A 349 -10.61 -21.17 25.71
C ALA A 349 -11.09 -22.54 25.24
N LYS A 350 -10.82 -23.60 26.01
CA LYS A 350 -11.25 -24.97 25.72
C LYS A 350 -12.77 -25.09 25.63
N ARG A 351 -13.51 -24.48 26.56
CA ARG A 351 -14.99 -24.49 26.51
C ARG A 351 -15.51 -23.86 25.23
N GLN A 352 -14.98 -22.70 24.85
CA GLN A 352 -15.38 -21.98 23.65
C GLN A 352 -14.94 -22.69 22.35
N GLN A 353 -13.79 -23.37 22.36
CA GLN A 353 -13.35 -24.23 21.25
C GLN A 353 -14.31 -25.40 21.03
N ASN A 354 -14.77 -26.06 22.10
CA ASN A 354 -15.76 -27.12 22.02
C ASN A 354 -17.13 -26.60 21.54
N GLU A 355 -17.57 -25.44 22.05
CA GLU A 355 -18.81 -24.77 21.61
C GLU A 355 -18.76 -24.45 20.11
N ALA A 356 -17.62 -23.95 19.61
CA ALA A 356 -17.40 -23.71 18.19
C ALA A 356 -17.44 -25.01 17.36
N ALA A 357 -16.80 -26.08 17.85
CA ALA A 357 -16.82 -27.38 17.18
C ALA A 357 -18.23 -27.96 17.08
N ASP A 358 -19.02 -27.87 18.15
CA ASP A 358 -20.39 -28.38 18.17
C ASP A 358 -21.31 -27.54 17.26
N ALA A 359 -21.13 -26.23 17.22
CA ALA A 359 -21.86 -25.36 16.30
C ALA A 359 -21.55 -25.67 14.82
N LEU A 360 -20.27 -25.93 14.49
CA LEU A 360 -19.85 -26.36 13.15
C LEU A 360 -20.36 -27.76 12.80
N GLN A 361 -20.39 -28.68 13.76
CA GLN A 361 -20.94 -30.02 13.54
C GLN A 361 -22.46 -29.96 13.34
N GLN A 362 -23.18 -29.12 14.08
CA GLN A 362 -24.60 -28.88 13.84
C GLN A 362 -24.85 -28.23 12.47
N LEU A 363 -23.96 -27.31 12.07
CA LEU A 363 -24.00 -26.70 10.73
C LEU A 363 -23.87 -27.79 9.66
N ALA A 364 -22.88 -28.68 9.78
CA ALA A 364 -22.71 -29.82 8.89
C ALA A 364 -23.95 -30.74 8.82
N GLN A 365 -24.56 -31.04 9.97
CA GLN A 365 -25.75 -31.91 10.03
C GLN A 365 -27.00 -31.27 9.40
N LYS A 366 -27.13 -29.94 9.47
CA LYS A 366 -28.27 -29.22 8.89
C LYS A 366 -28.09 -28.91 7.40
N LEU A 367 -26.88 -29.07 6.86
CA LEU A 367 -26.67 -28.99 5.42
C LEU A 367 -27.24 -30.24 4.75
N PRO A 368 -28.12 -30.10 3.74
CA PRO A 368 -28.84 -31.23 3.17
C PRO A 368 -27.88 -32.27 2.57
N ALA A 369 -28.00 -33.52 2.98
CA ALA A 369 -27.10 -34.61 2.56
C ALA A 369 -27.27 -35.07 1.10
N LYS A 370 -28.28 -34.54 0.39
CA LYS A 370 -28.63 -34.90 -0.98
C LYS A 370 -29.55 -33.83 -1.55
N ALA A 371 -29.29 -33.34 -2.75
CA ALA A 371 -30.32 -32.60 -3.50
C ALA A 371 -31.55 -33.52 -3.63
N PRO A 372 -32.78 -33.02 -3.42
CA PRO A 372 -33.97 -33.86 -3.57
C PRO A 372 -34.00 -34.42 -5.00
N ASP A 373 -33.98 -35.75 -5.12
CA ASP A 373 -34.26 -36.47 -6.35
C ASP A 373 -35.71 -36.17 -6.77
N ALA A 374 -35.91 -35.05 -7.48
CA ALA A 374 -37.17 -34.72 -8.11
C ALA A 374 -37.35 -35.60 -9.37
N ALA A 375 -37.77 -36.85 -9.16
CA ALA A 375 -38.77 -37.56 -9.97
C ALA A 375 -38.79 -39.06 -9.66
N LYS A 376 -39.76 -39.49 -8.83
CA LYS A 376 -40.42 -40.79 -9.02
C LYS A 376 -41.82 -40.76 -8.41
N ALA A 377 -42.81 -40.52 -9.26
CA ALA A 377 -44.18 -40.98 -9.04
C ALA A 377 -44.30 -42.43 -9.54
N PRO A 378 -45.20 -43.24 -8.96
CA PRO A 378 -45.20 -44.69 -9.12
C PRO A 378 -45.89 -45.11 -10.41
N ALA A 379 -45.34 -46.13 -11.08
CA ALA A 379 -46.08 -46.92 -12.04
C ALA A 379 -46.01 -48.38 -11.61
N GLY A 380 -47.19 -48.96 -11.41
CA GLY A 380 -47.38 -50.40 -11.43
C GLY A 380 -47.12 -50.95 -12.83
N GLU A 381 -46.51 -52.13 -12.83
CA GLU A 381 -46.51 -53.21 -13.82
C GLU A 381 -46.46 -52.95 -15.33
N ALA A 382 -45.37 -53.49 -15.88
CA ALA A 382 -45.24 -54.30 -17.09
C ALA A 382 -44.87 -53.63 -18.44
N GLU A 383 -43.86 -54.27 -19.04
CA GLU A 383 -43.36 -54.23 -20.43
C GLU A 383 -42.40 -53.10 -20.86
N ALA A 384 -41.22 -53.52 -21.31
CA ALA A 384 -40.26 -52.74 -22.12
C ALA A 384 -40.89 -52.38 -23.49
N PRO A 385 -40.46 -51.34 -24.25
CA PRO A 385 -39.05 -50.94 -24.48
C PRO A 385 -38.79 -49.41 -24.77
N HIS A 386 -37.53 -49.07 -25.05
CA HIS A 386 -37.00 -47.90 -25.79
C HIS A 386 -37.68 -46.51 -25.71
N GLY A 387 -36.91 -45.50 -25.25
CA GLY A 387 -37.22 -44.08 -25.50
C GLY A 387 -36.05 -43.15 -25.18
N LEU A 388 -35.28 -42.75 -26.20
CA LEU A 388 -34.40 -41.58 -26.14
C LEU A 388 -35.23 -40.30 -25.94
N PRO A 389 -34.70 -39.26 -25.26
CA PRO A 389 -35.39 -37.99 -25.09
C PRO A 389 -35.87 -37.48 -26.45
N ASN A 390 -37.16 -37.14 -26.56
CA ASN A 390 -37.69 -36.69 -27.84
C ASN A 390 -37.02 -35.36 -28.24
N LYS A 391 -36.97 -35.11 -29.56
CA LYS A 391 -36.27 -33.94 -30.10
C LYS A 391 -36.82 -32.62 -29.57
N GLU A 392 -38.09 -32.57 -29.19
CA GLU A 392 -38.73 -31.38 -28.61
C GLU A 392 -38.22 -31.05 -27.21
N GLN A 393 -38.02 -32.04 -26.34
CA GLN A 393 -37.47 -31.82 -25.01
C GLN A 393 -35.99 -31.41 -25.08
N THR A 394 -35.25 -31.95 -26.05
CA THR A 394 -33.86 -31.54 -26.30
C THR A 394 -33.78 -30.12 -26.88
N ALA A 395 -34.75 -29.73 -27.69
CA ALA A 395 -34.86 -28.37 -28.24
C ALA A 395 -35.22 -27.36 -27.15
N GLN A 396 -36.21 -27.65 -26.29
CA GLN A 396 -36.57 -26.80 -25.17
C GLN A 396 -35.43 -26.63 -24.16
N ALA A 397 -34.68 -27.69 -23.86
CA ALA A 397 -33.50 -27.59 -23.01
C ALA A 397 -32.37 -26.73 -23.63
N ARG A 398 -32.20 -26.79 -24.95
CA ARG A 398 -31.23 -25.93 -25.68
C ARG A 398 -31.67 -24.47 -25.72
N ASP A 399 -32.96 -24.21 -25.87
CA ASP A 399 -33.49 -22.84 -25.88
C ASP A 399 -33.43 -22.22 -24.48
N LEU A 400 -33.71 -22.99 -23.42
CA LEU A 400 -33.56 -22.51 -22.05
C LEU A 400 -32.09 -22.24 -21.70
N ALA A 401 -31.17 -23.10 -22.14
CA ALA A 401 -29.73 -22.90 -21.97
C ALA A 401 -29.21 -21.68 -22.75
N LYS A 402 -29.77 -21.39 -23.93
CA LYS A 402 -29.50 -20.15 -24.68
C LYS A 402 -29.99 -18.92 -23.95
N GLN A 403 -31.23 -18.94 -23.45
CA GLN A 403 -31.79 -17.83 -22.68
C GLN A 403 -30.97 -17.54 -21.41
N GLN A 404 -30.51 -18.58 -20.71
CA GLN A 404 -29.62 -18.38 -19.55
C GLN A 404 -28.24 -17.84 -19.94
N ARG A 405 -27.73 -18.19 -21.12
CA ARG A 405 -26.46 -17.67 -21.63
C ARG A 405 -26.58 -16.21 -22.06
N GLU A 406 -27.65 -15.86 -22.78
CA GLU A 406 -27.95 -14.47 -23.14
C GLU A 406 -28.17 -13.61 -21.91
N LEU A 407 -28.95 -14.08 -20.92
CA LEU A 407 -29.14 -13.32 -19.68
C LEU A 407 -27.82 -13.11 -18.92
N ARG A 408 -26.93 -14.11 -18.90
CA ARG A 408 -25.58 -13.98 -18.30
C ARG A 408 -24.70 -13.00 -19.09
N ASP A 409 -24.75 -13.06 -20.42
CA ASP A 409 -23.97 -12.17 -21.28
C ASP A 409 -24.50 -10.74 -21.22
N GLU A 410 -25.81 -10.55 -21.04
CA GLU A 410 -26.48 -9.25 -20.91
C GLU A 410 -26.24 -8.64 -19.53
N VAL A 411 -26.29 -9.44 -18.46
CA VAL A 411 -25.85 -9.01 -17.11
C VAL A 411 -24.35 -8.69 -17.11
N ARG A 412 -23.52 -9.51 -17.75
CA ARG A 412 -22.09 -9.26 -17.87
C ARG A 412 -21.81 -7.99 -18.68
N ARG A 413 -22.53 -7.77 -19.78
CA ARG A 413 -22.42 -6.56 -20.60
C ARG A 413 -22.91 -5.32 -19.86
N ALA A 414 -24.01 -5.39 -19.11
CA ALA A 414 -24.46 -4.29 -18.25
C ALA A 414 -23.47 -4.00 -17.12
N THR A 415 -22.82 -5.04 -16.57
CA THR A 415 -21.77 -4.89 -15.55
C THR A 415 -20.48 -4.33 -16.15
N ASP A 416 -20.11 -4.76 -17.36
CA ASP A 416 -18.93 -4.29 -18.09
C ASP A 416 -19.13 -2.87 -18.65
N GLU A 417 -20.35 -2.49 -19.05
CA GLU A 417 -20.72 -1.10 -19.41
C GLU A 417 -20.71 -0.20 -18.17
N ALA A 418 -21.27 -0.63 -17.05
CA ALA A 418 -21.15 0.09 -15.77
C ALA A 418 -19.70 0.20 -15.28
N ARG A 419 -18.86 -0.81 -15.57
CA ARG A 419 -17.42 -0.80 -15.26
C ARG A 419 -16.61 0.04 -16.25
N ALA A 420 -17.00 0.09 -17.51
CA ALA A 420 -16.36 0.91 -18.54
C ALA A 420 -16.71 2.40 -18.36
N GLU A 421 -17.94 2.72 -17.94
CA GLU A 421 -18.31 4.08 -17.50
C GLU A 421 -17.62 4.48 -16.19
N ALA A 422 -17.32 3.52 -15.31
CA ALA A 422 -16.52 3.73 -14.09
C ALA A 422 -14.99 3.74 -14.34
N ALA A 423 -14.52 3.40 -15.54
CA ALA A 423 -13.11 3.31 -15.91
C ALA A 423 -12.56 4.58 -16.59
N ALA A 424 -13.06 5.75 -16.22
CA ALA A 424 -12.50 7.06 -16.58
C ALA A 424 -12.09 7.87 -15.33
N PRO A 425 -11.16 8.82 -15.48
CA PRO A 425 -9.72 8.67 -15.27
C PRO A 425 -9.33 8.46 -13.79
N LYS A 426 -8.10 7.97 -13.56
CA LYS A 426 -7.46 7.78 -12.23
C LYS A 426 -7.27 9.07 -11.40
N ASP A 427 -7.73 10.22 -11.87
CA ASP A 427 -7.54 11.51 -11.23
C ASP A 427 -8.81 11.87 -10.45
N ASN A 428 -8.71 12.01 -9.13
CA ASN A 428 -9.78 12.53 -8.29
C ASN A 428 -9.94 14.05 -8.58
N PRO A 429 -10.94 14.48 -9.37
CA PRO A 429 -11.06 15.89 -9.77
C PRO A 429 -11.38 16.80 -8.58
N VAL A 430 -12.07 16.27 -7.56
CA VAL A 430 -12.33 16.98 -6.30
C VAL A 430 -11.02 17.22 -5.55
N GLY A 431 -10.09 16.25 -5.60
CA GLY A 431 -8.77 16.38 -4.98
C GLY A 431 -7.93 17.54 -5.53
N GLU A 432 -8.02 17.82 -6.83
CA GLU A 432 -7.36 18.98 -7.43
C GLU A 432 -8.05 20.29 -7.03
N LEU A 433 -9.39 20.32 -6.99
CA LEU A 433 -10.14 21.48 -6.54
C LEU A 433 -9.87 21.81 -5.06
N VAL A 434 -9.69 20.80 -4.20
CA VAL A 434 -9.26 21.00 -2.80
C VAL A 434 -7.92 21.71 -2.72
N LYS A 435 -6.94 21.32 -3.55
CA LYS A 435 -5.61 21.97 -3.57
C LYS A 435 -5.71 23.41 -4.06
N GLN A 436 -6.48 23.66 -5.11
CA GLN A 436 -6.72 25.02 -5.62
C GLN A 436 -7.39 25.90 -4.56
N GLN A 437 -8.37 25.35 -3.84
CA GLN A 437 -9.06 26.04 -2.76
C GLN A 437 -8.14 26.37 -1.57
N GLN A 438 -7.24 25.46 -1.21
CA GLN A 438 -6.21 25.71 -0.19
C GLN A 438 -5.25 26.82 -0.61
N GLU A 439 -4.88 26.89 -1.89
CA GLU A 439 -4.03 27.95 -2.42
C GLU A 439 -4.74 29.31 -2.38
N VAL A 440 -6.02 29.37 -2.74
CA VAL A 440 -6.84 30.59 -2.58
C VAL A 440 -6.91 31.03 -1.12
N ALA A 441 -7.15 30.09 -0.20
CA ALA A 441 -7.16 30.39 1.24
C ALA A 441 -5.79 30.91 1.72
N LYS A 442 -4.69 30.33 1.25
CA LYS A 442 -3.34 30.79 1.59
C LYS A 442 -3.08 32.21 1.10
N GLN A 443 -3.42 32.50 -0.16
CA GLN A 443 -3.24 33.82 -0.77
C GLN A 443 -4.12 34.89 -0.10
N ALA A 444 -5.36 34.56 0.26
CA ALA A 444 -6.22 35.44 1.06
C ALA A 444 -5.63 35.70 2.46
N GLY A 445 -5.03 34.69 3.08
CA GLY A 445 -4.34 34.83 4.37
C GLY A 445 -3.06 35.65 4.31
N GLU A 446 -2.32 35.61 3.20
CA GLU A 446 -1.18 36.49 2.96
C GLU A 446 -1.64 37.94 2.79
N MET A 447 -2.71 38.17 2.02
CA MET A 447 -3.32 39.49 1.87
C MET A 447 -3.83 40.06 3.19
N ALA A 448 -4.42 39.23 4.06
CA ALA A 448 -4.83 39.65 5.39
C ALA A 448 -3.63 40.09 6.27
N LYS A 449 -2.49 39.42 6.15
CA LYS A 449 -1.25 39.80 6.85
C LYS A 449 -0.65 41.08 6.29
N GLU A 450 -0.64 41.24 4.97
CA GLU A 450 -0.16 42.45 4.28
C GLU A 450 -1.02 43.66 4.68
N ALA A 451 -2.34 43.56 4.55
CA ALA A 451 -3.28 44.61 4.97
C ALA A 451 -3.15 44.93 6.47
N ALA A 452 -3.00 43.92 7.33
CA ALA A 452 -2.79 44.13 8.76
C ALA A 452 -1.47 44.83 9.09
N LYS A 453 -0.42 44.61 8.28
CA LYS A 453 0.89 45.23 8.44
C LYS A 453 0.90 46.67 7.95
N GLU A 454 0.27 46.95 6.82
CA GLU A 454 0.30 48.29 6.19
C GLU A 454 -0.75 49.23 6.78
N ARG A 455 -1.94 48.72 7.12
CA ARG A 455 -3.08 49.53 7.52
C ARG A 455 -3.59 49.25 8.93
N GLY A 456 -2.93 48.32 9.64
CA GLY A 456 -3.29 47.91 10.98
C GLY A 456 -4.26 46.72 11.00
N LYS A 457 -4.18 45.93 12.08
CA LYS A 457 -4.97 44.70 12.28
C LYS A 457 -6.48 44.95 12.29
N GLU A 458 -6.91 46.15 12.67
CA GLU A 458 -8.33 46.56 12.73
C GLU A 458 -8.82 47.23 11.44
N SER A 459 -7.98 47.31 10.39
CA SER A 459 -8.43 47.88 9.13
C SER A 459 -9.56 47.02 8.52
N PRO A 460 -10.58 47.64 7.90
CA PRO A 460 -11.64 46.90 7.21
C PRO A 460 -11.09 45.91 6.17
N ALA A 461 -9.99 46.26 5.50
CA ALA A 461 -9.31 45.39 4.53
C ALA A 461 -8.69 44.14 5.19
N ALA A 462 -8.03 44.29 6.35
CA ALA A 462 -7.48 43.15 7.08
C ALA A 462 -8.59 42.20 7.58
N HIS A 463 -9.70 42.75 8.07
CA HIS A 463 -10.88 41.97 8.46
C HIS A 463 -11.51 41.23 7.27
N ALA A 464 -11.79 41.93 6.16
CA ALA A 464 -12.40 41.32 4.98
C ALA A 464 -11.51 40.23 4.35
N ALA A 465 -10.19 40.44 4.33
CA ALA A 465 -9.24 39.43 3.89
C ALA A 465 -9.18 38.22 4.84
N GLY A 466 -9.29 38.46 6.16
CA GLY A 466 -9.37 37.43 7.18
C GLY A 466 -10.62 36.56 7.03
N GLU A 467 -11.78 37.18 6.83
CA GLU A 467 -13.04 36.47 6.58
C GLU A 467 -12.99 35.66 5.27
N ALA A 468 -12.47 36.26 4.18
CA ALA A 468 -12.31 35.58 2.90
C ALA A 468 -11.44 34.32 3.02
N LYS A 469 -10.34 34.40 3.79
CA LYS A 469 -9.50 33.25 4.12
C LYS A 469 -10.30 32.18 4.86
N GLU A 470 -11.04 32.54 5.91
CA GLU A 470 -11.81 31.58 6.71
C GLU A 470 -12.87 30.85 5.87
N SER A 471 -13.62 31.59 5.05
CA SER A 471 -14.59 31.02 4.11
C SER A 471 -13.92 30.08 3.09
N ALA A 472 -12.74 30.46 2.57
CA ALA A 472 -11.99 29.63 1.65
C ALA A 472 -11.43 28.36 2.32
N GLN A 473 -10.99 28.44 3.59
CA GLN A 473 -10.57 27.28 4.39
C GLN A 473 -11.74 26.35 4.68
N LYS A 474 -12.90 26.92 5.03
CA LYS A 474 -14.14 26.16 5.22
C LYS A 474 -14.52 25.43 3.94
N ALA A 475 -14.52 26.09 2.79
CA ALA A 475 -14.78 25.45 1.49
C ALA A 475 -13.82 24.29 1.19
N ALA A 476 -12.52 24.44 1.47
CA ALA A 476 -11.54 23.37 1.32
C ALA A 476 -11.85 22.19 2.27
N GLY A 477 -12.21 22.49 3.51
CA GLY A 477 -12.59 21.51 4.53
C GLY A 477 -13.82 20.71 4.12
N GLU A 478 -14.88 21.39 3.67
CA GLU A 478 -16.13 20.78 3.21
C GLU A 478 -15.91 19.92 1.95
N MET A 479 -15.10 20.38 0.98
CA MET A 479 -14.72 19.54 -0.18
C MET A 479 -13.97 18.30 0.28
N ARG A 480 -13.01 18.46 1.20
CA ARG A 480 -12.25 17.35 1.77
C ARG A 480 -13.14 16.42 2.58
N ALA A 481 -14.20 16.91 3.22
CA ALA A 481 -15.21 16.12 3.92
C ALA A 481 -16.25 15.49 2.98
N GLY A 482 -16.24 15.86 1.69
CA GLY A 482 -17.17 15.32 0.68
C GLY A 482 -18.54 15.98 0.72
N ALA A 483 -18.71 17.02 1.55
CA ALA A 483 -19.88 17.87 1.60
C ALA A 483 -19.80 18.92 0.46
N LEU A 484 -19.80 18.45 -0.79
CA LEU A 484 -19.56 19.29 -1.96
C LEU A 484 -20.57 20.46 -2.09
N GLN A 485 -21.80 20.27 -1.59
CA GLN A 485 -22.81 21.33 -1.55
C GLN A 485 -22.46 22.44 -0.54
N ALA A 486 -22.11 22.08 0.69
CA ALA A 486 -21.68 23.03 1.71
C ALA A 486 -20.39 23.75 1.28
N ALA A 487 -19.50 23.02 0.60
CA ALA A 487 -18.29 23.59 0.04
C ALA A 487 -18.55 24.62 -1.06
N LYS A 488 -19.55 24.36 -1.91
CA LYS A 488 -20.00 25.31 -2.94
C LYS A 488 -20.51 26.61 -2.32
N GLU A 489 -21.29 26.51 -1.25
CA GLU A 489 -21.84 27.67 -0.53
C GLU A 489 -20.73 28.47 0.16
N ALA A 490 -19.82 27.81 0.86
CA ALA A 490 -18.64 28.44 1.46
C ALA A 490 -17.72 29.08 0.40
N GLY A 491 -17.59 28.45 -0.78
CA GLY A 491 -16.84 29.00 -1.91
C GLY A 491 -17.45 30.28 -2.47
N LYS A 492 -18.79 30.36 -2.58
CA LYS A 492 -19.49 31.59 -2.97
C LYS A 492 -19.29 32.72 -1.96
N GLN A 493 -19.37 32.42 -0.66
CA GLN A 493 -19.12 33.40 0.39
C GLN A 493 -17.69 33.94 0.31
N ALA A 494 -16.71 33.06 0.05
CA ALA A 494 -15.32 33.46 -0.14
C ALA A 494 -15.13 34.40 -1.34
N SER A 495 -15.74 34.12 -2.50
CA SER A 495 -15.61 35.01 -3.68
C SER A 495 -16.28 36.36 -3.47
N GLU A 496 -17.44 36.40 -2.81
CA GLU A 496 -18.13 37.64 -2.45
C GLU A 496 -17.30 38.51 -1.49
N GLN A 497 -16.65 37.90 -0.50
CA GLN A 497 -15.76 38.61 0.43
C GLN A 497 -14.52 39.16 -0.29
N MET A 498 -13.92 38.41 -1.20
CA MET A 498 -12.79 38.88 -2.02
C MET A 498 -13.17 40.05 -2.93
N ARG A 499 -14.37 40.04 -3.53
CA ARG A 499 -14.89 41.19 -4.31
C ARG A 499 -15.14 42.42 -3.45
N LYS A 500 -15.68 42.23 -2.24
CA LYS A 500 -15.87 43.34 -1.30
C LYS A 500 -14.52 43.95 -0.92
N LEU A 501 -13.52 43.10 -0.65
CA LEU A 501 -12.15 43.51 -0.37
C LEU A 501 -11.55 44.28 -1.56
N ALA A 502 -11.67 43.77 -2.79
CA ALA A 502 -11.20 44.46 -4.00
C ALA A 502 -11.80 45.86 -4.15
N LYS A 503 -13.12 46.01 -3.91
CA LYS A 503 -13.81 47.30 -3.93
C LYS A 503 -13.32 48.25 -2.84
N GLN A 504 -13.12 47.76 -1.62
CA GLN A 504 -12.58 48.57 -0.51
C GLN A 504 -11.16 49.06 -0.80
N LEU A 505 -10.32 48.18 -1.35
CA LEU A 505 -8.96 48.50 -1.78
C LEU A 505 -8.97 49.59 -2.86
N ALA A 506 -9.80 49.44 -3.89
CA ALA A 506 -9.92 50.41 -4.97
C ALA A 506 -10.47 51.79 -4.51
N GLN A 507 -11.24 51.82 -3.43
CA GLN A 507 -11.82 53.06 -2.89
C GLN A 507 -10.93 53.79 -1.89
N THR A 508 -9.79 53.21 -1.49
CA THR A 508 -8.88 53.81 -0.49
C THR A 508 -7.94 54.80 -1.17
N PRO A 509 -8.15 56.13 -1.04
CA PRO A 509 -7.34 57.12 -1.75
C PRO A 509 -5.99 57.31 -1.03
N GLY A 510 -4.90 57.43 -1.80
CA GLY A 510 -3.58 57.81 -1.28
C GLY A 510 -2.62 56.65 -0.97
N ASP A 511 -3.05 55.39 -1.13
CA ASP A 511 -2.17 54.23 -1.05
C ASP A 511 -1.69 53.84 -2.46
N ALA A 512 -0.37 53.88 -2.67
CA ALA A 512 0.24 53.58 -3.97
C ALA A 512 0.11 52.10 -4.37
N ASN A 513 -0.07 51.19 -3.40
CA ASN A 513 -0.21 49.75 -3.64
C ASN A 513 -1.66 49.30 -3.81
N ALA A 514 -2.64 50.11 -3.40
CA ALA A 514 -4.05 49.78 -3.40
C ALA A 514 -4.60 49.26 -4.75
N PRO A 515 -4.23 49.81 -5.93
CA PRO A 515 -4.70 49.28 -7.22
C PRO A 515 -4.21 47.86 -7.51
N ALA A 516 -2.96 47.54 -7.13
CA ALA A 516 -2.37 46.22 -7.35
C ALA A 516 -2.98 45.18 -6.39
N GLU A 517 -3.22 45.55 -5.13
CA GLU A 517 -3.91 44.69 -4.17
C GLU A 517 -5.37 44.45 -4.55
N ALA A 518 -6.07 45.49 -5.02
CA ALA A 518 -7.44 45.36 -5.52
C ALA A 518 -7.52 44.39 -6.69
N ALA A 519 -6.59 44.50 -7.66
CA ALA A 519 -6.50 43.56 -8.78
C ALA A 519 -6.20 42.12 -8.32
N LYS A 520 -5.32 41.94 -7.33
CA LYS A 520 -5.02 40.62 -6.73
C LYS A 520 -6.26 40.04 -6.05
N ALA A 521 -7.03 40.85 -5.31
CA ALA A 521 -8.26 40.42 -4.66
C ALA A 521 -9.35 40.01 -5.68
N GLU A 522 -9.48 40.76 -6.79
CA GLU A 522 -10.40 40.41 -7.88
C GLU A 522 -9.99 39.08 -8.54
N GLN A 523 -8.70 38.87 -8.82
CA GLN A 523 -8.18 37.61 -9.36
C GLN A 523 -8.45 36.41 -8.44
N LEU A 524 -8.35 36.60 -7.12
CA LEU A 524 -8.69 35.56 -6.16
C LEU A 524 -10.19 35.24 -6.18
N ALA A 525 -11.04 36.27 -6.29
CA ALA A 525 -12.48 36.07 -6.42
C ALA A 525 -12.84 35.29 -7.70
N GLU A 526 -12.23 35.62 -8.84
CA GLU A 526 -12.43 34.90 -10.10
C GLU A 526 -11.99 33.44 -10.00
N LYS A 527 -10.82 33.16 -9.42
CA LYS A 527 -10.36 31.78 -9.17
C LYS A 527 -11.34 31.01 -8.27
N GLN A 528 -11.84 31.66 -7.22
CA GLN A 528 -12.81 31.05 -6.31
C GLN A 528 -14.13 30.71 -7.02
N GLU A 529 -14.60 31.57 -7.92
CA GLU A 529 -15.77 31.29 -8.76
C GLU A 529 -15.52 30.16 -9.77
N GLU A 530 -14.32 30.10 -10.36
CA GLU A 530 -13.95 29.00 -11.26
C GLU A 530 -13.99 27.66 -10.52
N ILE A 531 -13.43 27.58 -9.31
CA ILE A 531 -13.49 26.38 -8.46
C ILE A 531 -14.96 26.02 -8.18
N THR A 532 -15.77 27.00 -7.78
CA THR A 532 -17.19 26.80 -7.48
C THR A 532 -17.98 26.33 -8.70
N ARG A 533 -17.66 26.85 -9.89
CA ARG A 533 -18.26 26.44 -11.18
C ARG A 533 -17.85 25.03 -11.58
N LYS A 534 -16.59 24.64 -11.36
CA LYS A 534 -16.11 23.26 -11.60
C LYS A 534 -16.69 22.26 -10.59
N LEU A 535 -17.00 22.72 -9.38
CA LEU A 535 -17.62 21.89 -8.34
C LEU A 535 -19.09 21.55 -8.67
N GLU A 536 -19.81 22.43 -9.37
CA GLU A 536 -21.23 22.27 -9.67
C GLU A 536 -21.62 20.96 -10.41
N PRO A 537 -20.94 20.53 -11.48
CA PRO A 537 -21.20 19.22 -12.07
C PRO A 537 -20.79 18.05 -11.16
N LEU A 538 -19.79 18.24 -10.30
CA LEU A 538 -19.30 17.19 -9.39
C LEU A 538 -20.25 16.95 -8.22
N VAL A 539 -20.96 17.98 -7.74
CA VAL A 539 -22.00 17.85 -6.70
C VAL A 539 -23.08 16.84 -7.12
N ARG A 540 -23.43 16.80 -8.42
CA ARG A 540 -24.45 15.90 -8.97
C ARG A 540 -23.91 14.54 -9.42
N ASN A 541 -22.60 14.35 -9.38
CA ASN A 541 -21.96 13.13 -9.88
C ASN A 541 -21.70 12.14 -8.74
N ALA A 542 -22.49 11.06 -8.69
CA ALA A 542 -22.35 10.00 -7.70
C ALA A 542 -20.97 9.30 -7.75
N ALA A 543 -20.36 9.17 -8.94
CA ALA A 543 -19.02 8.61 -9.07
C ALA A 543 -17.95 9.54 -8.49
N ALA A 544 -18.07 10.85 -8.68
CA ALA A 544 -17.17 11.83 -8.06
C ALA A 544 -17.29 11.81 -6.53
N GLN A 545 -18.51 11.66 -5.99
CA GLN A 545 -18.73 11.50 -4.55
C GLN A 545 -18.09 10.21 -4.01
N ARG A 546 -18.21 9.08 -4.72
CA ARG A 546 -17.54 7.81 -4.35
C ARG A 546 -16.02 7.91 -4.41
N ALA A 547 -15.47 8.46 -5.49
CA ALA A 547 -14.03 8.68 -5.64
C ALA A 547 -13.48 9.58 -4.53
N GLN A 548 -14.26 10.58 -4.11
CA GLN A 548 -13.91 11.45 -2.99
C GLN A 548 -13.94 10.70 -1.65
N GLN A 549 -14.96 9.87 -1.40
CA GLN A 549 -14.99 9.01 -0.21
C GLN A 549 -13.78 8.06 -0.14
N GLU A 550 -13.41 7.44 -1.26
CA GLU A 550 -12.22 6.58 -1.33
C GLU A 550 -10.92 7.35 -1.05
N ALA A 551 -10.78 8.56 -1.60
CA ALA A 551 -9.63 9.41 -1.37
C ALA A 551 -9.52 9.85 0.10
N GLN A 552 -10.65 10.15 0.75
CA GLN A 552 -10.68 10.45 2.18
C GLN A 552 -10.32 9.26 3.05
N GLN A 553 -10.78 8.05 2.70
CA GLN A 553 -10.38 6.84 3.43
C GLN A 553 -8.87 6.63 3.35
N LYS A 554 -8.27 6.89 2.18
CA LYS A 554 -6.79 6.87 2.03
C LYS A 554 -6.10 7.95 2.86
N ASP A 555 -6.62 9.18 2.90
CA ASP A 555 -6.04 10.26 3.72
C ASP A 555 -6.12 9.93 5.22
N LEU A 556 -7.25 9.37 5.67
CA LEU A 556 -7.44 8.93 7.06
C LEU A 556 -6.51 7.76 7.43
N GLN A 557 -6.35 6.78 6.54
CA GLN A 557 -5.38 5.69 6.71
C GLN A 557 -3.97 6.26 6.84
N LYS A 558 -3.59 7.21 5.98
CA LYS A 558 -2.29 7.87 6.04
C LYS A 558 -2.08 8.62 7.36
N GLN A 559 -3.07 9.40 7.80
CA GLN A 559 -3.03 10.11 9.09
C GLN A 559 -2.92 9.13 10.27
N THR A 560 -3.61 8.00 10.20
CA THR A 560 -3.56 6.94 11.22
C THR A 560 -2.19 6.26 11.25
N GLY A 561 -1.59 6.00 10.09
CA GLY A 561 -0.23 5.49 9.97
C GLY A 561 0.81 6.48 10.51
N GLU A 562 0.69 7.77 10.19
CA GLU A 562 1.56 8.83 10.73
C GLU A 562 1.43 8.94 12.26
N LEU A 563 0.21 8.95 12.80
CA LEU A 563 -0.04 8.92 14.24
C LEU A 563 0.61 7.69 14.89
N THR A 564 0.45 6.50 14.30
CA THR A 564 1.05 5.26 14.79
C THR A 564 2.58 5.34 14.81
N GLN A 565 3.19 5.94 13.78
CA GLN A 565 4.63 6.17 13.78
C GLN A 565 5.08 7.13 14.88
N ASP A 566 4.33 8.21 15.11
CA ASP A 566 4.65 9.18 16.16
C ASP A 566 4.48 8.59 17.57
N LEU A 567 3.48 7.73 17.78
CA LEU A 567 3.34 6.95 19.01
C LEU A 567 4.50 5.98 19.22
N ASN A 568 4.93 5.28 18.18
CA ASN A 568 6.12 4.42 18.26
C ASN A 568 7.39 5.23 18.58
N LYS A 569 7.56 6.42 18.00
CA LYS A 569 8.69 7.31 18.33
C LYS A 569 8.61 7.78 19.78
N LEU A 570 7.41 8.10 20.27
CA LEU A 570 7.19 8.52 21.65
C LEU A 570 7.49 7.38 22.63
N ALA A 571 7.03 6.16 22.36
CA ALA A 571 7.35 4.97 23.14
C ALA A 571 8.87 4.73 23.24
N ARG A 572 9.60 4.86 22.12
CA ARG A 572 11.07 4.78 22.09
C ARG A 572 11.76 5.89 22.90
N LYS A 573 11.17 7.08 22.97
CA LYS A 573 11.70 8.16 23.82
C LYS A 573 11.52 7.85 25.30
N PHE A 574 10.38 7.27 25.69
CA PHE A 574 10.13 6.84 27.07
C PHE A 574 11.04 5.68 27.49
N ASP A 575 11.32 4.75 26.58
CA ASP A 575 12.29 3.66 26.79
C ASP A 575 13.67 4.19 27.20
N LYS A 576 14.16 5.21 26.48
CA LYS A 576 15.44 5.89 26.81
C LYS A 576 15.40 6.67 28.13
N ALA A 577 14.22 7.04 28.63
CA ALA A 577 14.06 7.81 29.86
C ALA A 577 13.83 6.93 31.11
N HIS A 578 13.89 5.60 30.98
CA HIS A 578 13.73 4.62 32.07
C HIS A 578 12.42 4.72 32.89
N LYS A 579 11.34 5.20 32.27
CA LYS A 579 10.03 5.29 32.93
C LYS A 579 9.16 4.09 32.58
N GLY A 580 9.36 2.98 33.28
CA GLY A 580 8.77 1.67 32.96
C GLY A 580 7.24 1.62 32.84
N ARG A 581 6.50 2.48 33.58
CA ARG A 581 5.02 2.50 33.51
C ARG A 581 4.48 3.26 32.30
N GLU A 582 5.10 4.39 31.97
CA GLU A 582 4.72 5.25 30.83
C GLU A 582 5.05 4.57 29.49
N MET A 583 6.12 3.76 29.46
CA MET A 583 6.50 2.96 28.29
C MET A 583 5.43 1.93 27.91
N SER A 584 4.91 1.17 28.88
CA SER A 584 3.88 0.16 28.62
C SER A 584 2.63 0.78 27.99
N GLN A 585 2.22 1.96 28.46
CA GLN A 585 1.04 2.66 27.95
C GLN A 585 1.27 3.26 26.56
N ALA A 586 2.46 3.84 26.30
CA ALA A 586 2.81 4.33 24.97
C ALA A 586 2.90 3.18 23.93
N GLN A 587 3.35 2.00 24.36
CA GLN A 587 3.43 0.83 23.50
C GLN A 587 2.06 0.19 23.25
N GLN A 588 1.19 0.15 24.25
CA GLN A 588 -0.22 -0.20 24.08
C GLN A 588 -0.89 0.76 23.08
N ALA A 589 -0.69 2.08 23.23
CA ALA A 589 -1.25 3.07 22.31
C ALA A 589 -0.78 2.87 20.87
N ALA A 590 0.49 2.50 20.68
CA ALA A 590 1.03 2.18 19.37
C ALA A 590 0.43 0.89 18.77
N ASN A 591 0.13 -0.12 19.59
CA ASN A 591 -0.54 -1.35 19.14
C ASN A 591 -2.01 -1.08 18.75
N SER A 592 -2.71 -0.29 19.56
CA SER A 592 -4.06 0.21 19.29
C SER A 592 -4.10 1.00 17.96
N GLY A 593 -3.09 1.84 17.70
CA GLY A 593 -2.94 2.54 16.41
C GLY A 593 -2.79 1.58 15.21
N LYS A 594 -1.98 0.52 15.33
CA LYS A 594 -1.83 -0.51 14.27
C LYS A 594 -3.12 -1.29 14.03
N GLN A 595 -3.85 -1.62 15.09
CA GLN A 595 -5.15 -2.30 14.96
C GLN A 595 -6.15 -1.41 14.21
N ALA A 596 -6.14 -0.10 14.50
CA ALA A 596 -6.96 0.86 13.76
C ALA A 596 -6.60 0.91 12.27
N GLU A 597 -5.30 0.94 11.94
CA GLU A 597 -4.80 0.94 10.56
C GLU A 597 -5.26 -0.31 9.80
N GLY A 598 -5.11 -1.50 10.41
CA GLY A 598 -5.55 -2.76 9.80
C GLY A 598 -7.06 -2.80 9.55
N ALA A 599 -7.86 -2.35 10.51
CA ALA A 599 -9.32 -2.28 10.37
C ALA A 599 -9.76 -1.27 9.29
N MET A 600 -9.08 -0.12 9.16
CA MET A 600 -9.33 0.81 8.05
C MET A 600 -8.96 0.22 6.69
N GLN A 601 -7.89 -0.57 6.60
CA GLN A 601 -7.50 -1.24 5.36
C GLN A 601 -8.53 -2.31 4.96
N GLN A 602 -9.03 -3.07 5.93
CA GLN A 602 -10.10 -4.04 5.73
C GLN A 602 -11.41 -3.37 5.28
N ALA A 603 -11.78 -2.24 5.91
CA ALA A 603 -12.95 -1.46 5.51
C ALA A 603 -12.88 -1.01 4.04
N GLN A 604 -11.69 -0.62 3.58
CA GLN A 604 -11.47 -0.19 2.21
C GLN A 604 -11.59 -1.36 1.22
N GLN A 605 -11.02 -2.53 1.55
CA GLN A 605 -11.18 -3.73 0.72
C GLN A 605 -12.65 -4.16 0.63
N GLN A 606 -13.39 -4.10 1.73
CA GLN A 606 -14.82 -4.43 1.76
C GLN A 606 -15.66 -3.40 0.99
N THR A 607 -15.28 -2.12 1.02
CA THR A 607 -15.90 -1.07 0.19
C THR A 607 -15.69 -1.35 -1.30
N GLN A 608 -14.48 -1.77 -1.70
CA GLN A 608 -14.18 -2.16 -3.08
C GLN A 608 -14.98 -3.39 -3.53
N GLN A 609 -15.31 -4.29 -2.60
CA GLN A 609 -16.15 -5.46 -2.83
C GLN A 609 -17.67 -5.17 -2.76
N ALA A 610 -18.06 -3.89 -2.65
CA ALA A 610 -19.44 -3.46 -2.44
C ALA A 610 -20.12 -4.05 -1.18
N ASN A 611 -19.34 -4.52 -0.20
CA ASN A 611 -19.83 -5.07 1.06
C ASN A 611 -19.91 -3.98 2.15
N GLN A 612 -20.90 -3.09 2.03
CA GLN A 612 -21.08 -1.96 2.94
C GLN A 612 -21.22 -2.34 4.43
N PRO A 613 -22.01 -3.37 4.81
CA PRO A 613 -22.17 -3.72 6.23
C PRO A 613 -20.84 -4.16 6.88
N ALA A 614 -20.04 -4.93 6.15
CA ALA A 614 -18.72 -5.32 6.63
C ALA A 614 -17.79 -4.10 6.72
N ALA A 615 -17.80 -3.23 5.70
CA ALA A 615 -16.99 -2.02 5.71
C ALA A 615 -17.30 -1.12 6.91
N GLN A 616 -18.58 -0.97 7.26
CA GLN A 616 -19.02 -0.25 8.45
C GLN A 616 -18.53 -0.91 9.75
N GLN A 617 -18.59 -2.25 9.84
CA GLN A 617 -18.06 -2.98 10.98
C GLN A 617 -16.56 -2.74 11.17
N SER A 618 -15.79 -2.79 10.08
CA SER A 618 -14.34 -2.55 10.08
C SER A 618 -14.03 -1.08 10.45
N GLN A 619 -14.84 -0.12 10.01
CA GLN A 619 -14.72 1.29 10.43
C GLN A 619 -15.00 1.46 11.94
N GLN A 620 -15.99 0.76 12.49
CA GLN A 620 -16.26 0.79 13.94
C GLN A 620 -15.10 0.20 14.74
N GLN A 621 -14.50 -0.89 14.27
CA GLN A 621 -13.30 -1.48 14.89
C GLN A 621 -12.13 -0.50 14.86
N ALA A 622 -11.93 0.20 13.74
CA ALA A 622 -10.89 1.22 13.63
C ALA A 622 -11.10 2.38 14.63
N ALA A 623 -12.34 2.85 14.77
CA ALA A 623 -12.68 3.90 15.72
C ALA A 623 -12.45 3.47 17.17
N GLN A 624 -12.84 2.25 17.54
CA GLN A 624 -12.61 1.70 18.88
C GLN A 624 -11.11 1.60 19.22
N ALA A 625 -10.30 1.16 18.25
CA ALA A 625 -8.87 1.06 18.43
C ALA A 625 -8.19 2.44 18.57
N LEU A 626 -8.65 3.46 17.81
CA LEU A 626 -8.20 4.85 18.01
C LEU A 626 -8.62 5.42 19.37
N GLU A 627 -9.83 5.12 19.84
CA GLU A 627 -10.32 5.52 21.17
C GLU A 627 -9.47 4.91 22.29
N GLN A 628 -9.11 3.63 22.16
CA GLN A 628 -8.19 2.95 23.08
C GLN A 628 -6.81 3.62 23.08
N ALA A 629 -6.25 3.88 21.89
CA ALA A 629 -4.96 4.56 21.76
C ALA A 629 -4.97 5.93 22.46
N ALA A 630 -6.03 6.73 22.25
CA ALA A 630 -6.18 8.03 22.87
C ALA A 630 -6.28 7.94 24.41
N LYS A 631 -7.03 6.96 24.92
CA LYS A 631 -7.17 6.73 26.36
C LYS A 631 -5.85 6.33 27.01
N GLU A 632 -5.07 5.48 26.34
CA GLU A 632 -3.75 5.04 26.79
C GLU A 632 -2.75 6.20 26.82
N ILE A 633 -2.76 7.07 25.80
CA ILE A 633 -1.96 8.32 25.80
C ILE A 633 -2.38 9.25 26.94
N ALA A 634 -3.68 9.41 27.17
CA ALA A 634 -4.19 10.26 28.25
C ALA A 634 -3.74 9.75 29.63
N GLN A 635 -3.72 8.43 29.82
CA GLN A 635 -3.22 7.81 31.04
C GLN A 635 -1.70 7.97 31.21
N ALA A 636 -0.94 7.87 30.10
CA ALA A 636 0.50 8.08 30.10
C ALA A 636 0.89 9.54 30.40
N ALA A 637 0.04 10.49 30.01
CA ALA A 637 0.24 11.90 30.36
C ALA A 637 0.04 12.18 31.88
N GLY A 638 -0.74 11.33 32.56
CA GLY A 638 -1.02 11.39 34.00
C GLY A 638 -1.79 12.65 34.44
N PRO A 639 -2.47 12.62 35.60
CA PRO A 639 -2.92 13.84 36.28
C PRO A 639 -1.71 14.47 37.01
N ALA A 640 -0.69 14.89 36.27
CA ALA A 640 0.41 15.64 36.87
C ALA A 640 -0.15 17.00 37.34
N GLN A 641 0.03 17.30 38.63
CA GLN A 641 -0.37 18.55 39.28
C GLN A 641 -0.28 19.74 38.32
N ALA A 642 -1.43 20.33 38.03
CA ALA A 642 -1.62 21.46 37.15
C ALA A 642 -0.73 22.64 37.57
N THR A 643 0.49 22.65 37.08
CA THR A 643 1.30 23.87 37.00
C THR A 643 0.91 24.54 35.69
N ALA A 644 0.56 25.83 35.75
CA ALA A 644 -0.13 26.60 34.71
C ALA A 644 0.60 26.75 33.34
N LYS A 645 1.61 25.91 33.05
CA LYS A 645 2.33 25.85 31.77
C LYS A 645 2.10 24.56 30.97
N GLN A 646 1.31 23.62 31.49
CA GLN A 646 1.07 22.31 30.85
C GLN A 646 -0.33 22.17 30.20
N GLU A 647 -1.03 23.28 29.94
CA GLU A 647 -2.42 23.28 29.44
C GLU A 647 -2.57 22.76 27.99
N GLY A 648 -1.56 22.93 27.12
CA GLY A 648 -1.72 22.65 25.68
C GLY A 648 -1.94 21.17 25.32
N ALA A 649 -1.22 20.25 25.96
CA ALA A 649 -1.29 18.82 25.61
C ALA A 649 -2.59 18.20 26.11
N GLY A 650 -3.02 18.54 27.33
CA GLY A 650 -4.30 18.11 27.89
C GLY A 650 -5.50 18.61 27.07
N GLN A 651 -5.46 19.86 26.63
CA GLN A 651 -6.50 20.45 25.79
C GLN A 651 -6.62 19.75 24.43
N SER A 652 -5.50 19.37 23.82
CA SER A 652 -5.47 18.63 22.55
C SER A 652 -6.03 17.22 22.68
N VAL A 653 -5.72 16.50 23.77
CA VAL A 653 -6.29 15.18 24.07
C VAL A 653 -7.80 15.28 24.31
N GLN A 654 -8.24 16.30 25.06
CA GLN A 654 -9.66 16.51 25.34
C GLN A 654 -10.44 16.87 24.06
N GLN A 655 -9.84 17.66 23.16
CA GLN A 655 -10.41 17.96 21.84
C GLN A 655 -10.53 16.69 20.99
N ALA A 656 -9.52 15.80 21.03
CA ALA A 656 -9.58 14.53 20.33
C ALA A 656 -10.70 13.61 20.85
N GLN A 657 -10.88 13.55 22.17
CA GLN A 657 -11.96 12.79 22.80
C GLN A 657 -13.34 13.28 22.36
N GLY A 658 -13.57 14.61 22.39
CA GLY A 658 -14.83 15.19 21.92
C GLY A 658 -15.11 14.90 20.44
N ALA A 659 -14.09 14.96 19.60
CA ALA A 659 -14.22 14.63 18.17
C ALA A 659 -14.50 13.12 17.94
N MET A 660 -13.92 12.21 18.73
CA MET A 660 -14.27 10.78 18.66
C MET A 660 -15.70 10.49 19.13
N GLU A 661 -16.18 11.19 20.16
CA GLU A 661 -17.55 11.02 20.64
C GLU A 661 -18.58 11.50 19.61
N GLN A 662 -18.28 12.62 18.95
CA GLN A 662 -19.04 13.09 17.78
C GLN A 662 -18.98 12.06 16.64
N ALA A 663 -17.81 11.47 16.37
CA ALA A 663 -17.67 10.43 15.37
C ALA A 663 -18.55 9.21 15.66
N LYS A 664 -18.58 8.79 16.92
CA LYS A 664 -19.37 7.66 17.40
C LYS A 664 -20.88 7.92 17.28
N SER A 665 -21.33 9.10 17.69
CA SER A 665 -22.73 9.52 17.51
C SER A 665 -23.12 9.56 16.04
N ALA A 666 -22.27 10.10 15.18
CA ALA A 666 -22.47 10.14 13.74
C ALA A 666 -22.57 8.75 13.09
N MET A 667 -21.73 7.80 13.52
CA MET A 667 -21.82 6.40 13.06
C MET A 667 -23.12 5.74 13.50
N GLN A 668 -23.58 6.00 14.73
CA GLN A 668 -24.87 5.50 15.23
C GLN A 668 -26.06 6.06 14.44
N GLN A 669 -25.94 7.29 13.94
CA GLN A 669 -26.96 7.94 13.10
C GLN A 669 -26.84 7.58 11.62
N ALA A 670 -25.99 6.62 11.24
CA ALA A 670 -25.73 6.25 9.85
C ALA A 670 -25.27 7.43 8.98
N GLN A 671 -24.53 8.38 9.57
CA GLN A 671 -23.94 9.52 8.89
C GLN A 671 -22.42 9.35 8.75
N PRO A 672 -21.95 8.45 7.85
CA PRO A 672 -20.53 8.09 7.74
C PRO A 672 -19.63 9.29 7.41
N GLN A 673 -20.15 10.29 6.70
CA GLN A 673 -19.41 11.52 6.37
C GLN A 673 -19.07 12.34 7.62
N SER A 674 -20.05 12.56 8.50
CA SER A 674 -19.83 13.30 9.75
C SER A 674 -18.96 12.51 10.74
N ALA A 675 -19.08 11.18 10.74
CA ALA A 675 -18.23 10.31 11.53
C ALA A 675 -16.77 10.43 11.12
N GLN A 676 -16.52 10.37 9.82
CA GLN A 676 -15.18 10.44 9.25
C GLN A 676 -14.54 11.81 9.45
N ALA A 677 -15.30 12.91 9.30
CA ALA A 677 -14.81 14.25 9.58
C ALA A 677 -14.35 14.39 11.04
N SER A 678 -15.15 13.88 11.97
CA SER A 678 -14.85 13.93 13.40
C SER A 678 -13.65 13.02 13.76
N MET A 679 -13.49 11.86 13.11
CA MET A 679 -12.28 11.03 13.26
C MET A 679 -11.01 11.72 12.77
N SER A 680 -11.05 12.42 11.63
CA SER A 680 -9.88 13.16 11.14
C SER A 680 -9.50 14.30 12.10
N GLN A 681 -10.50 14.99 12.66
CA GLN A 681 -10.26 16.01 13.68
C GLN A 681 -9.63 15.41 14.95
N ALA A 682 -10.08 14.23 15.38
CA ALA A 682 -9.49 13.51 16.50
C ALA A 682 -8.03 13.11 16.23
N ALA A 683 -7.73 12.56 15.05
CA ALA A 683 -6.38 12.19 14.66
C ALA A 683 -5.43 13.40 14.66
N GLN A 684 -5.87 14.55 14.15
CA GLN A 684 -5.08 15.80 14.16
C GLN A 684 -4.81 16.30 15.58
N ALA A 685 -5.82 16.28 16.44
CA ALA A 685 -5.69 16.69 17.83
C ALA A 685 -4.75 15.76 18.62
N LEU A 686 -4.79 14.45 18.37
CA LEU A 686 -3.84 13.49 18.95
C LEU A 686 -2.41 13.70 18.44
N ALA A 687 -2.23 13.98 17.15
CA ALA A 687 -0.92 14.27 16.59
C ALA A 687 -0.31 15.54 17.22
N LEU A 688 -1.13 16.59 17.41
CA LEU A 688 -0.72 17.80 18.14
C LEU A 688 -0.33 17.50 19.58
N ALA A 689 -1.13 16.69 20.29
CA ALA A 689 -0.83 16.27 21.66
C ALA A 689 0.51 15.54 21.75
N ALA A 690 0.74 14.56 20.86
CA ALA A 690 1.99 13.80 20.80
C ALA A 690 3.20 14.70 20.50
N GLN A 691 3.03 15.67 19.59
CA GLN A 691 4.10 16.62 19.27
C GLN A 691 4.43 17.54 20.45
N GLN A 692 3.42 18.01 21.19
CA GLN A 692 3.61 18.88 22.35
C GLN A 692 4.25 18.13 23.53
N ALA A 693 3.80 16.91 23.80
CA ALA A 693 4.40 16.03 24.80
C ALA A 693 5.90 15.80 24.50
N GLY A 694 6.25 15.62 23.23
CA GLY A 694 7.64 15.45 22.80
C GLY A 694 8.54 16.69 22.91
N LYS A 695 7.98 17.91 22.98
CA LYS A 695 8.75 19.18 23.04
C LYS A 695 9.13 19.58 24.46
N GLN A 696 8.36 19.18 25.47
CA GLN A 696 8.59 19.61 26.86
C GLN A 696 9.73 18.84 27.56
N GLN A 697 10.12 17.66 27.07
CA GLN A 697 11.20 16.85 27.68
C GLN A 697 12.62 17.19 27.20
N GLY A 698 12.80 18.27 26.42
CA GLY A 698 14.08 18.60 25.77
C GLY A 698 14.86 19.78 26.36
N LYS A 699 14.40 20.42 27.44
CA LYS A 699 15.15 21.52 28.07
C LYS A 699 15.94 20.96 29.25
N PRO A 700 17.26 20.74 29.14
CA PRO A 700 18.07 20.36 30.30
C PRO A 700 17.92 21.45 31.36
N GLU A 701 17.56 21.06 32.58
CA GLU A 701 17.68 21.95 33.73
C GLU A 701 19.15 22.41 33.81
N PRO A 702 19.41 23.71 34.03
CA PRO A 702 20.75 24.17 34.34
C PRO A 702 21.17 23.50 35.65
N ILE A 703 22.11 22.55 35.53
CA ILE A 703 22.79 21.94 36.67
C ILE A 703 23.40 23.11 37.46
N SER A 704 22.92 23.30 38.68
CA SER A 704 23.50 24.29 39.60
C SER A 704 24.90 23.82 39.96
N GLU A 705 25.89 24.65 39.61
CA GLU A 705 27.31 24.44 39.83
C GLU A 705 27.63 24.35 41.32
N SER A 706 28.25 23.24 41.72
CA SER A 706 29.23 23.20 42.81
C SER A 706 30.36 22.27 42.38
N GLY A 707 31.52 22.83 42.08
CA GLY A 707 32.72 22.07 41.73
C GLY A 707 33.61 22.79 40.72
N GLU A 708 34.45 23.69 41.24
CA GLU A 708 35.64 24.25 40.59
C GLU A 708 36.45 23.18 39.84
N GLU A 709 36.63 23.37 38.54
CA GLU A 709 37.93 23.53 37.86
C GLU A 709 37.78 23.25 36.35
N GLY A 710 38.12 24.28 35.54
CA GLY A 710 38.57 24.07 34.16
C GLY A 710 37.55 24.25 33.04
N ALA A 711 37.00 25.46 32.84
CA ALA A 711 36.44 25.85 31.55
C ALA A 711 36.81 27.29 31.18
N ALA A 712 37.75 27.43 30.26
CA ALA A 712 38.06 28.70 29.62
C ALA A 712 36.87 29.20 28.80
N ALA A 713 36.57 30.48 28.95
CA ALA A 713 35.53 31.21 28.25
C ALA A 713 35.79 31.27 26.74
N ALA A 714 35.08 30.42 25.99
CA ALA A 714 34.59 30.59 24.62
C ALA A 714 34.43 29.19 24.01
N GLY A 715 33.21 28.67 23.97
CA GLY A 715 32.86 27.36 23.40
C GLY A 715 33.24 27.23 21.92
N ARG A 716 34.52 26.99 21.64
CA ARG A 716 35.04 26.54 20.37
C ARG A 716 35.31 25.04 20.51
N PRO A 717 34.78 24.19 19.62
CA PRO A 717 35.14 22.79 19.60
C PRO A 717 36.65 22.66 19.51
N ASP A 718 37.20 21.74 20.30
CA ASP A 718 38.63 21.46 20.30
C ASP A 718 39.04 20.90 18.94
N VAL A 719 39.67 21.75 18.12
CA VAL A 719 40.18 21.43 16.79
C VAL A 719 41.36 20.46 16.83
N SER A 720 41.89 20.12 18.01
CA SER A 720 42.97 19.14 18.17
C SER A 720 42.55 17.69 17.87
N VAL A 721 41.25 17.41 17.77
CA VAL A 721 40.72 16.09 17.39
C VAL A 721 40.83 15.82 15.88
N PHE A 722 41.10 16.84 15.06
CA PHE A 722 41.31 16.68 13.62
C PHE A 722 42.78 16.47 13.27
N ALA A 723 43.03 15.71 12.20
CA ALA A 723 44.39 15.41 11.72
C ALA A 723 45.24 16.70 11.54
N PRO A 724 46.57 16.66 11.76
CA PRO A 724 47.45 17.83 11.72
C PRO A 724 47.33 18.69 10.45
N GLU A 725 47.00 18.03 9.33
CA GLU A 725 46.74 18.62 8.01
C GLU A 725 45.58 19.64 8.00
N MET A 726 44.67 19.60 8.97
CA MET A 726 43.49 20.48 9.04
C MET A 726 43.79 21.83 9.70
N LYS A 727 44.91 21.95 10.43
CA LYS A 727 45.30 23.19 11.11
C LYS A 727 45.58 24.34 10.13
N GLN A 728 46.10 24.04 8.94
CA GLN A 728 46.38 25.05 7.89
C GLN A 728 45.11 25.63 7.24
N PHE A 729 43.95 25.01 7.47
CA PHE A 729 42.65 25.46 6.96
C PHE A 729 41.77 26.06 8.06
N ALA A 730 42.28 26.13 9.30
CA ALA A 730 41.59 26.76 10.41
C ALA A 730 41.36 28.25 10.09
N GLY A 731 40.09 28.65 10.01
CA GLY A 731 39.68 30.03 9.71
C GLY A 731 39.21 30.28 8.27
N LYS A 732 39.36 29.32 7.34
CA LYS A 732 38.77 29.40 6.00
C LYS A 732 37.28 29.01 6.01
N THR A 733 36.47 29.65 5.18
CA THR A 733 35.04 29.31 5.04
C THR A 733 34.88 27.99 4.29
N TRP A 734 33.76 27.28 4.49
CA TRP A 734 33.51 25.98 3.86
C TRP A 734 33.68 26.02 2.32
N GLY A 735 33.28 27.13 1.68
CA GLY A 735 33.46 27.34 0.24
C GLY A 735 34.92 27.49 -0.22
N GLN A 736 35.82 27.89 0.68
CA GLN A 736 37.25 28.10 0.41
C GLN A 736 38.11 26.85 0.72
N LEU A 737 37.51 25.80 1.27
CA LEU A 737 38.19 24.53 1.46
C LEU A 737 38.36 23.83 0.10
N PRO A 738 39.54 23.26 -0.21
CA PRO A 738 39.73 22.39 -1.36
C PRO A 738 38.64 21.31 -1.42
N GLY A 739 38.11 21.02 -2.62
CA GLY A 739 36.98 20.10 -2.79
C GLY A 739 37.21 18.73 -2.15
N GLU A 740 38.43 18.23 -2.25
CA GLU A 740 38.85 16.94 -1.65
C GLU A 740 38.76 16.95 -0.12
N LEU A 741 39.13 18.07 0.52
CA LEU A 741 39.08 18.20 1.98
C LEU A 741 37.64 18.24 2.48
N ARG A 742 36.75 18.97 1.78
CA ARG A 742 35.30 18.96 2.10
C ARG A 742 34.73 17.56 2.06
N THR A 743 35.04 16.80 1.00
CA THR A 743 34.58 15.43 0.83
C THR A 743 35.13 14.52 1.93
N LYS A 744 36.41 14.65 2.29
CA LYS A 744 37.05 13.85 3.34
C LYS A 744 36.45 14.14 4.72
N ILE A 745 36.15 15.40 5.05
CA ILE A 745 35.47 15.79 6.30
C ILE A 745 34.07 15.20 6.35
N VAL A 746 33.30 15.33 5.27
CA VAL A 746 31.92 14.80 5.20
C VAL A 746 31.93 13.27 5.31
N GLN A 747 32.85 12.58 4.61
CA GLN A 747 32.95 11.13 4.67
C GLN A 747 33.39 10.63 6.06
N GLN A 748 34.41 11.24 6.68
CA GLN A 748 34.84 10.84 8.03
C GLN A 748 33.75 11.09 9.07
N MET A 749 33.04 12.21 8.97
CA MET A 749 31.92 12.52 9.86
C MET A 749 30.73 11.59 9.61
N LYS A 750 30.45 11.23 8.35
CA LYS A 750 29.41 10.25 7.99
C LYS A 750 29.71 8.88 8.57
N VAL A 751 30.98 8.44 8.50
CA VAL A 751 31.42 7.16 9.09
C VAL A 751 31.30 7.18 10.61
N LYS A 752 31.62 8.31 11.26
CA LYS A 752 31.68 8.37 12.73
C LYS A 752 30.36 8.75 13.42
N TYR A 753 29.51 9.54 12.76
CA TYR A 753 28.32 10.15 13.38
C TYR A 753 27.03 10.04 12.54
N GLY A 754 27.08 9.38 11.38
CA GLY A 754 25.92 9.20 10.49
C GLY A 754 25.60 10.41 9.60
N ASP A 755 24.62 10.24 8.70
CA ASP A 755 24.31 11.21 7.62
C ASP A 755 23.70 12.53 8.12
N ASP A 756 23.02 12.53 9.26
CA ASP A 756 22.34 13.72 9.79
C ASP A 756 23.32 14.72 10.42
N TYR A 757 24.42 14.25 11.01
CA TYR A 757 25.45 15.11 11.58
C TYR A 757 26.29 15.80 10.51
N ALA A 758 26.55 15.14 9.39
CA ALA A 758 27.25 15.74 8.26
C ALA A 758 26.48 16.96 7.69
N ARG A 759 25.14 16.92 7.69
CA ARG A 759 24.28 18.05 7.31
C ARG A 759 24.33 19.19 8.33
N MET A 760 24.25 18.91 9.63
CA MET A 760 24.33 19.94 10.67
C MET A 760 25.67 20.68 10.68
N ILE A 761 26.78 19.98 10.44
CA ILE A 761 28.11 20.59 10.41
C ILE A 761 28.27 21.50 9.18
N LYS A 762 27.75 21.09 8.02
CA LYS A 762 27.71 21.94 6.83
C LYS A 762 26.91 23.22 7.12
N LEU A 763 25.73 23.10 7.73
CA LEU A 763 24.90 24.23 8.14
C LEU A 763 25.62 25.13 9.16
N TYR A 764 26.35 24.56 10.12
CA TYR A 764 27.11 25.32 11.12
C TYR A 764 28.22 26.16 10.47
N PHE A 765 28.99 25.60 9.52
CA PHE A 765 30.02 26.35 8.82
C PHE A 765 29.44 27.41 7.86
N GLU A 766 28.28 27.16 7.25
CA GLU A 766 27.55 28.16 6.46
C GLU A 766 27.03 29.31 7.33
N GLN A 767 26.47 29.01 8.50
CA GLN A 767 25.93 30.01 9.44
C GLN A 767 27.03 30.84 10.12
N ALA A 768 28.20 30.23 10.40
CA ALA A 768 29.37 30.94 10.91
C ALA A 768 30.02 31.87 9.87
N ALA A 769 29.85 31.60 8.58
CA ALA A 769 30.31 32.48 7.50
C ALA A 769 29.36 33.69 7.30
N ASP A 770 28.05 33.46 7.38
CA ASP A 770 27.03 34.49 7.15
C ASP A 770 27.02 35.57 8.24
N THR A 771 27.34 35.19 9.49
CA THR A 771 27.45 36.12 10.62
C THR A 771 28.68 37.04 10.56
N ARG A 772 29.71 36.71 9.77
CA ARG A 772 30.88 37.59 9.55
C ARG A 772 30.72 38.56 8.39
N SER A 773 29.82 38.30 7.45
CA SER A 773 29.53 39.26 6.35
C SER A 773 28.68 40.45 6.79
N ARG A 774 28.11 40.41 8.00
CA ARG A 774 27.27 41.47 8.60
C ARG A 774 27.97 42.30 9.66
N LYS A 775 29.26 42.10 9.87
CA LYS A 775 30.15 43.01 10.62
C LYS A 775 31.16 43.58 9.64
#